data_AF-A0A3P7IZ86-F1
#
_entry.id   AF-A0A3P7IZ86-F1
#
_cell.length_a   1.000
_cell.length_b   1.000
_cell.length_c   1.000
_cell.angle_alpha   90.00
_cell.angle_beta   90.00
_cell.angle_gamma   90.00
#
_symmetry.space_group_name_H-M   'P 1'
#
loop_
_entity.id
_entity.type
_entity.pdbx_description
1 polymer ?
#
loop_
_entity_poly.entity_id
_entity_poly.type
_entity_poly.pdbx_seq_one_letter_code
_entity_poly.pdbx_strand_id
1 'polypeptide(L)'
;MDATVTQYGNALEAMIEMRPTVGTVTLLLKVSRMLQPYYGKLAEHERSRSIDATVQVLRVYLDRAEDITIGIASDFGPLSSLLARLSPRLVDSLALVRHQSLAAIHFAFRLANAYKVWISPYVISFQSCFFNAWTLTFRVMALIRTQAYFALRNSAKLIWTVKDVWIRMMLKRLSERWLKQVIYVVNATFYIREVIEARLPQCQIQTYLSALFEMLTDRQSQVSSAAAQLLTHSLTCRGDTLVHEADTLVTTILARLPEVHSCVQTYTDLLAALVAFAAHQQTVVCDVMLRQPLPYSFVFSCKCDVYVLRQLLDAWECVSRERSLFTPTLDYLLELLTGALEQPYDIMDTGGGNSVKIVHVEPCQYTAGITEVIKSGEPDWSLNERVPTLLAALFHMICSVSDTQFPVVVKENKDGEHFNIYLIFKQTRTKQPLIITPELRRSAEKPAGLAVAALKILFSKLLFHFGILVVLHYRTHTSAVIEDMNQARGWTECLDRDMFIDSITVLVRSLVEHRPDWIEPLARAVMDKASNEREPIRLAAVIVSSALVRKSPDSSGDFNEKLLVGCIRLLENSLSDQSLRIRKVRHVLIIPSLTFQLCVRGLGELSECCSGAVADRFASMAVEAAMGGLDDLGDRNDTVAMESIISLNKLVSKTNDSQLHSILRQVLLKIRPCFEKVESGALRAASFSLFGELGARVGGDEEFMGHLHANIVAILLHLNDEDEDVRKACSLTLNQVHSLFGVGTLSSIVEREMKGGRQPFSYSAVQRDLASVLVCFPSSGGRRSTMNNDYYHSALSFPDRVNQYALTCSNYFKSSNARIRANAALLTGHMLGVLTPQLRATISKDLIFSSLVLLLKDPEDVSVRIAAAKAVGSLHDFS
;
A
#
# COMPACT_ATOMS: atom_id res chain seq x y z
N MET A 1 44.53 24.31 49.70
CA MET A 1 43.65 23.39 48.95
C MET A 1 44.18 21.97 48.98
N ASP A 2 45.46 21.72 48.69
CA ASP A 2 46.01 20.35 48.71
C ASP A 2 45.91 19.67 50.09
N ALA A 3 46.13 20.41 51.18
CA ALA A 3 45.94 19.91 52.54
C ALA A 3 44.51 19.38 52.81
N THR A 4 43.48 20.00 52.22
CA THR A 4 42.08 19.60 52.37
C THR A 4 41.76 18.34 51.56
N VAL A 5 42.39 18.18 50.39
CA VAL A 5 42.28 16.96 49.55
C VAL A 5 42.95 15.78 50.24
N THR A 6 44.13 16.00 50.83
CA THR A 6 44.82 14.98 51.64
C THR A 6 44.02 14.59 52.88
N GLN A 7 43.45 15.56 53.60
CA GLN A 7 42.56 15.28 54.74
C GLN A 7 41.33 14.47 54.34
N TYR A 8 40.72 14.79 53.19
CA TYR A 8 39.59 14.04 52.65
C TYR A 8 39.98 12.60 52.26
N GLY A 9 41.13 12.43 51.59
CA GLY A 9 41.67 11.11 51.28
C GLY A 9 41.93 10.26 52.53
N ASN A 10 42.56 10.86 53.55
CA ASN A 10 42.81 10.19 54.84
C ASN A 10 41.51 9.83 55.57
N ALA A 11 40.46 10.66 55.45
CA ALA A 11 39.16 10.36 56.01
C ALA A 11 38.48 9.18 55.30
N LEU A 12 38.55 9.11 53.96
CA LEU A 12 38.05 7.97 53.19
C LEU A 12 38.76 6.67 53.57
N GLU A 13 40.08 6.74 53.74
CA GLU A 13 40.89 5.61 54.18
C GLU A 13 40.47 5.11 55.57
N ALA A 14 40.35 6.03 56.55
CA ALA A 14 39.88 5.70 57.89
C ALA A 14 38.46 5.09 57.90
N MET A 15 37.56 5.57 57.04
CA MET A 15 36.20 5.02 56.92
C MET A 15 36.19 3.57 56.39
N ILE A 16 37.08 3.23 55.46
CA ILE A 16 37.20 1.87 54.93
C ILE A 16 37.88 0.97 55.97
N GLU A 17 38.92 1.47 56.65
CA GLU A 17 39.61 0.72 57.71
C GLU A 17 38.69 0.39 58.90
N MET A 18 37.71 1.25 59.22
CA MET A 18 36.74 0.96 60.28
C MET A 18 35.76 -0.17 59.93
N ARG A 19 35.43 -0.36 58.65
CA ARG A 19 34.50 -1.40 58.16
C ARG A 19 34.86 -1.82 56.73
N PRO A 20 35.87 -2.70 56.53
CA PRO A 20 36.36 -3.06 55.21
C PRO A 20 35.46 -4.11 54.54
N THR A 21 34.24 -3.70 54.19
CA THR A 21 33.25 -4.55 53.51
C THR A 21 32.86 -4.00 52.14
N VAL A 22 32.46 -4.88 51.21
CA VAL A 22 31.88 -4.49 49.91
C VAL A 22 30.71 -3.54 50.11
N GLY A 23 29.91 -3.71 51.16
CA GLY A 23 28.78 -2.83 51.48
C GLY A 23 29.23 -1.39 51.72
N THR A 24 30.28 -1.18 52.53
CA THR A 24 30.88 0.15 52.79
C THR A 24 31.41 0.78 51.50
N VAL A 25 32.16 0.01 50.71
CA VAL A 25 32.73 0.48 49.43
C VAL A 25 31.62 0.79 48.43
N THR A 26 30.59 -0.06 48.35
CA THR A 26 29.42 0.20 47.52
C THR A 26 28.68 1.45 47.97
N LEU A 27 28.55 1.71 49.28
CA LEU A 27 27.90 2.92 49.78
C LEU A 27 28.70 4.19 49.41
N LEU A 28 30.03 4.14 49.59
CA LEU A 28 30.95 5.22 49.24
C LEU A 28 30.95 5.50 47.74
N LEU A 29 30.82 4.46 46.91
CA LEU A 29 30.85 4.56 45.45
C LEU A 29 29.47 4.80 44.79
N LYS A 30 28.39 4.21 45.31
CA LYS A 30 27.07 4.06 44.65
C LYS A 30 25.92 4.84 45.33
N VAL A 31 25.96 5.08 46.64
CA VAL A 31 24.75 5.53 47.39
C VAL A 31 24.91 6.89 48.06
N SER A 32 26.12 7.33 48.40
CA SER A 32 26.31 8.70 48.85
C SER A 32 26.56 9.61 47.64
N ARG A 33 25.93 10.79 47.62
CA ARG A 33 26.08 11.86 46.61
C ARG A 33 27.53 12.43 46.49
N MET A 34 28.58 11.68 46.84
CA MET A 34 29.93 12.18 47.09
C MET A 34 30.87 12.11 45.89
N LEU A 35 30.95 11.02 45.13
CA LEU A 35 31.95 10.87 44.06
C LEU A 35 31.33 10.70 42.66
N GLN A 36 30.34 9.82 42.52
CA GLN A 36 29.72 9.49 41.23
C GLN A 36 29.11 10.70 40.49
N PRO A 37 28.43 11.68 41.14
CA PRO A 37 27.92 12.87 40.46
C PRO A 37 29.02 13.80 39.93
N TYR A 38 30.25 13.65 40.43
CA TYR A 38 31.40 14.48 40.07
C TYR A 38 32.20 13.95 38.89
N TYR A 39 31.99 12.69 38.48
CA TYR A 39 32.64 12.12 37.31
C TYR A 39 32.31 12.87 36.01
N GLY A 40 31.15 13.54 35.92
CA GLY A 40 30.69 14.30 34.73
C GLY A 40 30.56 15.81 34.94
N LYS A 41 31.24 16.38 35.94
CA LYS A 41 31.23 17.83 36.16
C LYS A 41 32.02 18.56 35.09
N LEU A 42 31.61 19.79 34.75
CA LEU A 42 32.36 20.63 33.79
C LEU A 42 33.74 21.01 34.35
N ALA A 43 33.83 21.22 35.66
CA ALA A 43 35.07 21.55 36.35
C ALA A 43 36.06 20.37 36.32
N GLU A 44 37.18 20.56 35.61
CA GLU A 44 38.22 19.54 35.41
C GLU A 44 38.80 19.01 36.74
N HIS A 45 38.96 19.90 37.72
CA HIS A 45 39.50 19.56 39.02
C HIS A 45 38.52 18.73 39.87
N GLU A 46 37.21 18.93 39.73
CA GLU A 46 36.19 18.12 40.40
C GLU A 46 36.18 16.69 39.84
N ARG A 47 36.20 16.55 38.50
CA ARG A 47 36.30 15.24 37.85
C ARG A 47 37.56 14.49 38.29
N SER A 48 38.72 15.13 38.17
CA SER A 48 40.00 14.50 38.53
C SER A 48 40.06 14.09 39.99
N ARG A 49 39.66 14.96 40.93
CA ARG A 49 39.66 14.62 42.37
C ARG A 49 38.69 13.50 42.72
N SER A 50 37.51 13.46 42.07
CA SER A 50 36.54 12.41 42.33
C SER A 50 37.02 11.04 41.87
N ILE A 51 37.68 10.95 40.71
CA ILE A 51 38.23 9.70 40.19
C ILE A 51 39.46 9.28 40.98
N ASP A 52 40.30 10.24 41.41
CA ASP A 52 41.45 9.99 42.31
C ASP A 52 41.00 9.38 43.66
N ALA A 53 39.97 9.96 44.26
CA ALA A 53 39.35 9.44 45.48
C ALA A 53 38.81 8.02 45.26
N THR A 54 38.22 7.74 44.09
CA THR A 54 37.78 6.37 43.74
C THR A 54 38.95 5.40 43.62
N VAL A 55 40.08 5.80 43.02
CA VAL A 55 41.30 4.99 42.99
C VAL A 55 41.78 4.70 44.41
N GLN A 56 41.79 5.70 45.30
CA GLN A 56 42.20 5.53 46.70
C GLN A 56 41.27 4.56 47.44
N VAL A 57 39.95 4.71 47.30
CA VAL A 57 38.94 3.81 47.88
C VAL A 57 39.16 2.37 47.42
N LEU A 58 39.33 2.12 46.12
CA LEU A 58 39.53 0.79 45.57
C LEU A 58 40.87 0.16 46.01
N ARG A 59 41.92 0.98 46.10
CA ARG A 59 43.25 0.53 46.54
C ARG A 59 43.26 0.15 48.01
N VAL A 60 42.79 1.05 48.89
CA VAL A 60 42.72 0.80 50.34
C VAL A 60 41.86 -0.43 50.62
N TYR A 61 40.74 -0.56 49.91
CA TYR A 61 39.89 -1.73 50.06
C TYR A 61 40.61 -3.02 49.62
N LEU A 62 41.28 -3.04 48.46
CA LEU A 62 42.04 -4.21 48.02
C LEU A 62 43.10 -4.64 49.03
N ASP A 63 43.74 -3.69 49.71
CA ASP A 63 44.78 -3.95 50.71
C ASP A 63 44.21 -4.41 52.07
N ARG A 64 42.92 -4.15 52.35
CA ARG A 64 42.27 -4.35 53.67
C ARG A 64 41.02 -5.24 53.64
N ALA A 65 40.65 -5.83 52.50
CA ALA A 65 39.36 -6.52 52.31
C ALA A 65 39.23 -7.82 53.14
N GLU A 66 38.82 -7.68 54.40
CA GLU A 66 38.60 -8.80 55.32
C GLU A 66 37.49 -9.74 54.83
N ASP A 67 36.46 -9.21 54.17
CA ASP A 67 35.34 -9.98 53.64
C ASP A 67 35.69 -10.90 52.45
N ILE A 68 36.73 -10.56 51.68
CA ILE A 68 37.33 -11.44 50.67
C ILE A 68 38.07 -12.58 51.36
N THR A 69 38.88 -12.28 52.39
CA THR A 69 39.70 -13.27 53.08
C THR A 69 38.90 -14.30 53.88
N ILE A 70 37.72 -13.90 54.37
CA ILE A 70 36.81 -14.77 55.15
C ILE A 70 35.82 -15.53 54.24
N GLY A 71 35.74 -15.18 52.94
CA GLY A 71 34.85 -15.83 51.98
C GLY A 71 33.36 -15.45 52.13
N ILE A 72 33.07 -14.32 52.78
CA ILE A 72 31.69 -13.86 53.06
C ILE A 72 31.05 -13.22 51.82
N ALA A 73 31.85 -12.51 51.01
CA ALA A 73 31.37 -11.90 49.78
C ALA A 73 31.84 -12.72 48.57
N SER A 74 30.90 -13.10 47.70
CA SER A 74 31.14 -13.97 46.54
C SER A 74 31.44 -13.19 45.25
N ASP A 75 31.16 -11.90 45.21
CA ASP A 75 31.34 -11.05 44.02
C ASP A 75 31.57 -9.57 44.38
N PHE A 76 32.34 -8.87 43.54
CA PHE A 76 32.48 -7.42 43.62
C PHE A 76 31.29 -6.72 42.93
N GLY A 77 30.23 -6.44 43.69
CA GLY A 77 28.99 -5.83 43.18
C GLY A 77 29.15 -4.47 42.46
N PRO A 78 30.05 -3.55 42.86
CA PRO A 78 30.25 -2.26 42.17
C PRO A 78 30.93 -2.33 40.80
N LEU A 79 31.47 -3.49 40.38
CA LEU A 79 32.28 -3.64 39.18
C LEU A 79 31.61 -3.06 37.94
N SER A 80 30.40 -3.52 37.62
CA SER A 80 29.61 -3.06 36.48
C SER A 80 29.41 -1.54 36.46
N SER A 81 28.98 -0.95 37.57
CA SER A 81 28.75 0.51 37.64
C SER A 81 30.04 1.33 37.49
N LEU A 82 31.17 0.83 37.99
CA LEU A 82 32.47 1.50 37.85
C LEU A 82 32.96 1.45 36.41
N LEU A 83 32.93 0.25 35.80
CA LEU A 83 33.34 0.05 34.42
C LEU A 83 32.51 0.89 33.45
N ALA A 84 31.18 0.93 33.61
CA ALA A 84 30.30 1.71 32.76
C ALA A 84 30.58 3.22 32.80
N ARG A 85 30.99 3.77 33.95
CA ARG A 85 31.20 5.23 34.12
C ARG A 85 32.63 5.69 33.86
N LEU A 86 33.61 4.83 34.11
CA LEU A 86 35.03 5.17 33.99
C LEU A 86 35.64 4.74 32.65
N SER A 87 35.13 3.69 32.00
CA SER A 87 35.64 3.27 30.68
C SER A 87 35.40 4.32 29.59
N PRO A 88 34.22 4.99 29.52
CA PRO A 88 34.05 6.12 28.61
C PRO A 88 34.98 7.31 28.90
N ARG A 89 35.46 7.47 30.14
CA ARG A 89 36.38 8.55 30.53
C ARG A 89 37.83 8.32 30.09
N LEU A 90 38.14 7.17 29.49
CA LEU A 90 39.42 6.95 28.82
C LEU A 90 39.62 7.88 27.62
N VAL A 91 38.56 8.56 27.14
CA VAL A 91 38.64 9.59 26.11
C VAL A 91 38.30 10.99 26.64
N ASP A 92 38.33 11.22 27.96
CA ASP A 92 38.12 12.56 28.55
C ASP A 92 39.13 13.57 27.99
N SER A 93 38.73 14.84 27.85
CA SER A 93 39.60 15.93 27.43
C SER A 93 40.86 16.05 28.30
N LEU A 94 40.74 15.79 29.61
CA LEU A 94 41.86 15.87 30.55
C LEU A 94 42.66 14.57 30.62
N ALA A 95 43.95 14.65 30.27
CA ALA A 95 44.86 13.51 30.29
C ALA A 95 44.99 12.85 31.67
N LEU A 96 44.94 13.64 32.75
CA LEU A 96 45.00 13.14 34.12
C LEU A 96 43.77 12.29 34.46
N VAL A 97 42.57 12.71 34.04
CA VAL A 97 41.33 11.93 34.22
C VAL A 97 41.40 10.62 33.45
N ARG A 98 41.92 10.61 32.21
CA ARG A 98 42.12 9.37 31.44
C ARG A 98 43.02 8.38 32.18
N HIS A 99 44.12 8.87 32.76
CA HIS A 99 45.05 8.04 33.52
C HIS A 99 44.44 7.48 34.81
N GLN A 100 43.80 8.35 35.60
CA GLN A 100 43.12 7.97 36.85
C GLN A 100 41.97 6.99 36.59
N SER A 101 41.23 7.16 35.49
CA SER A 101 40.16 6.25 35.07
C SER A 101 40.69 4.86 34.76
N LEU A 102 41.82 4.74 34.03
CA LEU A 102 42.43 3.44 33.80
C LEU A 102 42.93 2.79 35.09
N ALA A 103 43.54 3.58 36.00
CA ALA A 103 43.98 3.08 37.30
C ALA A 103 42.80 2.52 38.10
N ALA A 104 41.67 3.23 38.14
CA ALA A 104 40.46 2.77 38.81
C ALA A 104 39.90 1.49 38.17
N ILE A 105 39.85 1.41 36.83
CA ILE A 105 39.43 0.20 36.10
C ILE A 105 40.36 -0.98 36.43
N HIS A 106 41.67 -0.75 36.49
CA HIS A 106 42.64 -1.78 36.86
C HIS A 106 42.39 -2.32 38.27
N PHE A 107 42.21 -1.45 39.27
CA PHE A 107 41.90 -1.89 40.64
C PHE A 107 40.52 -2.59 40.72
N ALA A 108 39.53 -2.12 39.98
CA ALA A 108 38.21 -2.77 39.92
C ALA A 108 38.30 -4.22 39.38
N PHE A 109 39.07 -4.46 38.31
CA PHE A 109 39.29 -5.82 37.81
C PHE A 109 40.14 -6.68 38.75
N ARG A 110 41.14 -6.10 39.43
CA ARG A 110 41.91 -6.84 40.44
C ARG A 110 41.05 -7.28 41.61
N LEU A 111 40.17 -6.41 42.10
CA LEU A 111 39.18 -6.76 43.11
C LEU A 111 38.26 -7.87 42.60
N ALA A 112 37.66 -7.71 41.42
CA ALA A 112 36.80 -8.74 40.84
C ALA A 112 37.48 -10.11 40.68
N ASN A 113 38.77 -10.14 40.34
CA ASN A 113 39.55 -11.38 40.27
C ASN A 113 39.87 -11.96 41.66
N ALA A 114 40.01 -11.14 42.69
CA ALA A 114 40.22 -11.61 44.07
C ALA A 114 38.99 -12.35 44.62
N TYR A 115 37.79 -12.03 44.12
CA TYR A 115 36.52 -12.69 44.48
C TYR A 115 36.30 -14.07 43.83
N LYS A 116 36.84 -14.30 42.63
CA LYS A 116 36.71 -15.59 41.92
C LYS A 116 37.86 -16.50 42.31
N VAL A 117 37.63 -17.41 43.27
CA VAL A 117 38.60 -18.43 43.68
C VAL A 117 38.96 -19.28 42.45
N TRP A 118 40.21 -19.15 41.98
CA TRP A 118 40.89 -19.78 40.82
C TRP A 118 40.80 -19.06 39.44
N ILE A 119 41.96 -18.64 38.89
CA ILE A 119 42.74 -19.34 37.82
C ILE A 119 43.82 -18.40 37.18
N SER A 120 45.05 -18.95 37.08
CA SER A 120 46.16 -18.66 36.14
C SER A 120 47.09 -17.43 36.32
N PRO A 121 48.40 -17.64 36.58
CA PRO A 121 49.45 -16.60 36.61
C PRO A 121 49.64 -15.83 35.29
N TYR A 122 49.18 -16.37 34.17
CA TYR A 122 49.35 -15.74 32.85
C TYR A 122 48.48 -14.49 32.65
N VAL A 123 47.38 -14.35 33.42
CA VAL A 123 46.45 -13.21 33.33
C VAL A 123 47.01 -11.95 34.01
N ILE A 124 47.78 -12.12 35.08
CA ILE A 124 48.41 -11.01 35.82
C ILE A 124 49.55 -10.42 34.97
N SER A 125 50.29 -11.25 34.22
CA SER A 125 51.39 -10.82 33.36
C SER A 125 50.93 -9.88 32.23
N PHE A 126 49.83 -10.20 31.54
CA PHE A 126 49.34 -9.39 30.41
C PHE A 126 48.77 -8.03 30.86
N GLN A 127 48.04 -7.98 31.98
CA GLN A 127 47.50 -6.76 32.56
C GLN A 127 48.58 -5.84 33.18
N SER A 128 49.61 -6.43 33.79
CA SER A 128 50.73 -5.69 34.36
C SER A 128 51.64 -5.11 33.28
N CYS A 129 51.89 -5.82 32.19
CA CYS A 129 52.75 -5.37 31.11
C CYS A 129 52.11 -4.20 30.32
N PHE A 130 50.79 -4.26 30.08
CA PHE A 130 50.05 -3.16 29.44
C PHE A 130 49.99 -1.90 30.32
N PHE A 131 49.74 -2.06 31.63
CA PHE A 131 49.75 -0.95 32.60
C PHE A 131 51.15 -0.36 32.79
N ASN A 132 52.20 -1.18 32.81
CA ASN A 132 53.60 -0.75 32.90
C ASN A 132 54.06 -0.04 31.62
N ALA A 133 53.67 -0.51 30.43
CA ALA A 133 53.97 0.18 29.17
C ALA A 133 53.27 1.55 29.06
N TRP A 134 52.05 1.65 29.59
CA TRP A 134 51.24 2.88 29.56
C TRP A 134 51.66 3.90 30.63
N THR A 135 52.01 3.44 31.84
CA THR A 135 52.59 4.31 32.89
C THR A 135 53.99 4.80 32.51
N LEU A 136 54.80 3.98 31.82
CA LEU A 136 56.12 4.39 31.33
C LEU A 136 56.01 5.49 30.27
N THR A 137 55.06 5.39 29.34
CA THR A 137 54.77 6.45 28.36
C THR A 137 54.27 7.75 29.02
N PHE A 138 53.48 7.66 30.09
CA PHE A 138 53.00 8.84 30.84
C PHE A 138 54.08 9.48 31.72
N ARG A 139 54.94 8.69 32.36
CA ARG A 139 56.12 9.19 33.11
C ARG A 139 57.10 9.92 32.19
N VAL A 140 57.30 9.40 30.98
CA VAL A 140 58.08 10.07 29.93
C VAL A 140 57.41 11.39 29.50
N MET A 141 56.08 11.47 29.43
CA MET A 141 55.37 12.73 29.15
C MET A 141 55.49 13.76 30.28
N ALA A 142 55.42 13.35 31.55
CA ALA A 142 55.61 14.25 32.69
C ALA A 142 57.01 14.88 32.66
N LEU A 143 58.04 14.08 32.35
CA LEU A 143 59.41 14.54 32.14
C LEU A 143 59.54 15.50 30.96
N ILE A 144 58.85 15.23 29.84
CA ILE A 144 58.86 16.11 28.65
C ILE A 144 58.16 17.44 28.94
N ARG A 145 57.10 17.46 29.76
CA ARG A 145 56.38 18.70 30.12
C ARG A 145 57.21 19.61 31.04
N THR A 146 57.94 19.05 32.01
CA THR A 146 58.90 19.81 32.82
C THR A 146 60.09 20.27 31.99
N GLN A 147 60.64 19.43 31.11
CA GLN A 147 61.76 19.83 30.23
C GLN A 147 61.35 20.87 29.18
N ALA A 148 60.16 20.77 28.59
CA ALA A 148 59.65 21.75 27.62
C ALA A 148 59.33 23.11 28.29
N TYR A 149 58.77 23.11 29.50
CA TYR A 149 58.52 24.34 30.27
C TYR A 149 59.83 25.02 30.72
N PHE A 150 60.85 24.23 31.08
CA PHE A 150 62.20 24.73 31.39
C PHE A 150 62.91 25.29 30.14
N ALA A 151 62.74 24.62 28.98
CA ALA A 151 63.30 25.05 27.72
C ALA A 151 62.63 26.34 27.19
N LEU A 152 61.32 26.47 27.29
CA LEU A 152 60.57 27.68 26.87
C LEU A 152 60.85 28.90 27.76
N ARG A 153 61.08 28.71 29.06
CA ARG A 153 61.43 29.80 29.99
C ARG A 153 62.84 30.36 29.75
N ASN A 154 63.80 29.52 29.35
CA ASN A 154 65.17 29.94 29.08
C ASN A 154 65.38 30.47 27.65
N SER A 155 64.51 30.14 26.69
CA SER A 155 64.65 30.56 25.28
C SER A 155 63.94 31.88 24.93
N ALA A 156 63.12 32.45 25.82
CA ALA A 156 62.46 33.75 25.58
C ALA A 156 63.42 34.95 25.44
N LYS A 157 64.73 34.79 25.70
CA LYS A 157 65.76 35.82 25.46
C LYS A 157 66.55 35.66 24.15
N LEU A 158 66.32 34.59 23.38
CA LEU A 158 67.16 34.27 22.21
C LEU A 158 66.35 33.98 20.93
N ILE A 159 65.19 34.63 20.76
CA ILE A 159 64.34 34.47 19.57
C ILE A 159 64.29 35.79 18.82
N TRP A 160 65.40 36.20 18.21
CA TRP A 160 65.36 37.18 17.10
C TRP A 160 66.46 37.01 16.04
N THR A 161 67.22 35.92 16.07
CA THR A 161 68.14 35.57 14.99
C THR A 161 68.35 34.06 15.00
N VAL A 162 67.81 33.37 14.00
CA VAL A 162 68.34 32.17 13.31
C VAL A 162 67.17 31.35 12.72
N LYS A 163 67.23 31.16 11.39
CA LYS A 163 66.33 30.32 10.57
C LYS A 163 66.60 28.82 10.79
N ASP A 164 66.32 28.29 11.97
CA ASP A 164 66.68 26.89 12.26
C ASP A 164 65.62 25.86 11.86
N VAL A 165 66.00 25.02 10.89
CA VAL A 165 65.35 23.77 10.45
C VAL A 165 65.05 22.85 11.65
N TRP A 166 65.83 22.96 12.72
CA TRP A 166 65.70 22.18 13.95
C TRP A 166 64.40 22.46 14.70
N ILE A 167 63.93 23.71 14.79
CA ILE A 167 62.67 24.06 15.44
C ILE A 167 61.48 23.54 14.62
N ARG A 168 61.57 23.57 13.28
CA ARG A 168 60.56 22.96 12.39
C ARG A 168 60.54 21.44 12.49
N MET A 169 61.69 20.77 12.57
CA MET A 169 61.76 19.32 12.80
C MET A 169 61.26 18.92 14.19
N MET A 170 61.52 19.73 15.21
CA MET A 170 61.05 19.48 16.57
C MET A 170 59.53 19.69 16.69
N LEU A 171 58.98 20.74 16.07
CA LEU A 171 57.52 20.95 15.94
C LEU A 171 56.86 19.85 15.09
N LYS A 172 57.53 19.36 14.03
CA LYS A 172 57.03 18.25 13.20
C LYS A 172 57.05 16.91 13.95
N ARG A 173 58.12 16.59 14.70
CA ARG A 173 58.18 15.42 15.60
C ARG A 173 57.24 15.51 16.80
N LEU A 174 57.00 16.72 17.33
CA LEU A 174 55.96 16.96 18.34
C LEU A 174 54.58 16.71 17.73
N SER A 175 54.30 17.23 16.53
CA SER A 175 53.04 16.97 15.83
C SER A 175 52.81 15.48 15.52
N GLU A 176 53.85 14.73 15.14
CA GLU A 176 53.80 13.27 14.93
C GLU A 176 53.61 12.48 16.24
N ARG A 177 54.18 12.93 17.36
CA ARG A 177 53.95 12.32 18.69
C ARG A 177 52.57 12.64 19.26
N TRP A 178 52.06 13.84 19.01
CA TRP A 178 50.68 14.23 19.29
C TRP A 178 49.69 13.41 18.44
N LEU A 179 49.98 13.18 17.15
CA LEU A 179 49.23 12.25 16.29
C LEU A 179 49.24 10.81 16.83
N LYS A 180 50.38 10.31 17.32
CA LYS A 180 50.46 8.99 17.99
C LYS A 180 49.69 8.93 19.32
N GLN A 181 49.58 10.05 20.06
CA GLN A 181 48.76 10.15 21.29
C GLN A 181 47.27 10.14 20.99
N VAL A 182 46.83 10.80 19.91
CA VAL A 182 45.45 10.74 19.41
C VAL A 182 45.10 9.30 18.99
N ILE A 183 46.02 8.60 18.31
CA ILE A 183 45.86 7.19 17.91
C ILE A 183 45.79 6.25 19.14
N TYR A 184 46.59 6.48 20.19
CA TYR A 184 46.58 5.64 21.40
C TYR A 184 45.34 5.83 22.28
N VAL A 185 44.76 7.04 22.32
CA VAL A 185 43.54 7.32 23.09
C VAL A 185 42.31 6.68 22.43
N VAL A 186 42.25 6.66 21.10
CA VAL A 186 41.18 5.98 20.34
C VAL A 186 41.26 4.45 20.51
N ASN A 187 42.46 3.88 20.63
CA ASN A 187 42.63 2.44 20.85
C ASN A 187 42.35 1.98 22.29
N ALA A 188 42.38 2.86 23.29
CA ALA A 188 42.20 2.47 24.69
C ALA A 188 40.78 1.95 24.98
N THR A 189 39.75 2.63 24.48
CA THR A 189 38.35 2.19 24.58
C THR A 189 38.11 0.90 23.79
N PHE A 190 38.83 0.73 22.67
CA PHE A 190 38.78 -0.50 21.86
C PHE A 190 39.38 -1.71 22.59
N TYR A 191 40.48 -1.56 23.33
CA TYR A 191 41.03 -2.69 24.09
C TYR A 191 40.23 -2.98 25.35
N ILE A 192 39.70 -1.95 26.03
CA ILE A 192 39.00 -2.17 27.29
C ILE A 192 37.66 -2.89 27.08
N ARG A 193 36.96 -2.66 25.96
CA ARG A 193 35.69 -3.34 25.67
C ARG A 193 35.85 -4.87 25.59
N GLU A 194 36.92 -5.36 24.97
CA GLU A 194 37.25 -6.80 24.89
C GLU A 194 37.51 -7.40 26.28
N VAL A 195 38.21 -6.63 27.13
CA VAL A 195 38.51 -7.06 28.51
C VAL A 195 37.24 -7.05 29.37
N ILE A 196 36.39 -6.03 29.24
CA ILE A 196 35.09 -5.95 29.92
C ILE A 196 34.24 -7.15 29.50
N GLU A 197 34.15 -7.42 28.20
CA GLU A 197 33.36 -8.51 27.68
C GLU A 197 33.84 -9.88 28.20
N ALA A 198 35.16 -10.12 28.22
CA ALA A 198 35.72 -11.37 28.73
C ALA A 198 35.59 -11.56 30.25
N ARG A 199 35.32 -10.50 31.02
CA ARG A 199 35.44 -10.53 32.50
C ARG A 199 34.19 -10.11 33.26
N LEU A 200 33.29 -9.36 32.66
CA LEU A 200 32.06 -8.89 33.29
C LEU A 200 31.09 -10.07 33.49
N PRO A 201 30.71 -10.41 34.73
CA PRO A 201 29.75 -11.48 34.98
C PRO A 201 28.38 -11.20 34.34
N GLN A 202 27.68 -12.24 33.87
CA GLN A 202 26.36 -12.09 33.26
C GLN A 202 25.35 -11.45 34.22
N CYS A 203 25.38 -11.80 35.51
CA CYS A 203 24.50 -11.22 36.53
C CYS A 203 24.65 -9.70 36.71
N GLN A 204 25.75 -9.10 36.23
CA GLN A 204 26.01 -7.66 36.35
C GLN A 204 25.79 -6.87 35.05
N ILE A 205 25.42 -7.53 33.95
CA ILE A 205 25.27 -6.88 32.63
C ILE A 205 24.18 -5.81 32.65
N GLN A 206 23.04 -6.07 33.29
CA GLN A 206 21.94 -5.09 33.38
C GLN A 206 22.38 -3.79 34.07
N THR A 207 23.13 -3.91 35.17
CA THR A 207 23.65 -2.74 35.90
C THR A 207 24.68 -1.98 35.05
N TYR A 208 25.50 -2.69 34.28
CA TYR A 208 26.46 -2.11 33.35
C TYR A 208 25.76 -1.33 32.22
N LEU A 209 24.79 -1.94 31.55
CA LEU A 209 24.00 -1.32 30.47
C LEU A 209 23.22 -0.11 30.98
N SER A 210 22.53 -0.22 32.12
CA SER A 210 21.80 0.88 32.74
C SER A 210 22.71 2.09 33.03
N ALA A 211 23.92 1.85 33.55
CA ALA A 211 24.88 2.91 33.80
C ALA A 211 25.47 3.50 32.51
N LEU A 212 25.62 2.72 31.43
CA LEU A 212 26.02 3.24 30.12
C LEU A 212 24.93 4.15 29.53
N PHE A 213 23.65 3.79 29.65
CA PHE A 213 22.53 4.65 29.21
C PHE A 213 22.53 6.01 29.91
N GLU A 214 22.89 6.09 31.19
CA GLU A 214 23.08 7.38 31.87
C GLU A 214 24.22 8.21 31.25
N MET A 215 25.31 7.56 30.86
CA MET A 215 26.50 8.21 30.28
C MET A 215 26.28 8.74 28.86
N LEU A 216 25.20 8.34 28.18
CA LEU A 216 24.85 8.87 26.84
C LEU A 216 24.55 10.37 26.85
N THR A 217 24.10 10.90 27.98
CA THR A 217 23.78 12.34 28.15
C THR A 217 24.93 13.12 28.77
N ASP A 218 26.15 12.59 28.69
CA ASP A 218 27.32 13.26 29.26
C ASP A 218 27.59 14.61 28.60
N ARG A 219 28.10 15.56 29.40
CA ARG A 219 28.44 16.91 28.92
C ARG A 219 29.60 16.91 27.91
N GLN A 220 30.46 15.90 27.92
CA GLN A 220 31.54 15.74 26.94
C GLN A 220 31.10 14.78 25.83
N SER A 221 30.98 15.29 24.61
CA SER A 221 30.54 14.54 23.43
C SER A 221 31.40 13.31 23.09
N GLN A 222 32.70 13.36 23.40
CA GLN A 222 33.62 12.23 23.21
C GLN A 222 33.33 11.09 24.20
N VAL A 223 32.94 11.44 25.43
CA VAL A 223 32.63 10.47 26.48
C VAL A 223 31.25 9.85 26.24
N SER A 224 30.26 10.65 25.82
CA SER A 224 28.94 10.12 25.44
C SER A 224 29.02 9.16 24.25
N SER A 225 29.83 9.49 23.23
CA SER A 225 30.09 8.61 22.08
C SER A 225 30.81 7.32 22.51
N ALA A 226 31.85 7.41 23.36
CA ALA A 226 32.53 6.22 23.89
C ALA A 226 31.58 5.31 24.70
N ALA A 227 30.63 5.88 25.45
CA ALA A 227 29.60 5.12 26.14
C ALA A 227 28.67 4.39 25.16
N ALA A 228 28.24 5.06 24.08
CA ALA A 228 27.44 4.44 23.02
C ALA A 228 28.18 3.32 22.27
N GLN A 229 29.49 3.47 22.03
CA GLN A 229 30.32 2.43 21.42
C GLN A 229 30.51 1.21 22.33
N LEU A 230 30.70 1.43 23.63
CA LEU A 230 30.76 0.35 24.62
C LEU A 230 29.42 -0.38 24.73
N LEU A 231 28.31 0.37 24.70
CA LEU A 231 26.96 -0.18 24.65
C LEU A 231 26.77 -1.05 23.40
N THR A 232 27.13 -0.52 22.23
CA THR A 232 27.05 -1.24 20.95
C THR A 232 27.80 -2.56 21.03
N HIS A 233 29.07 -2.54 21.46
CA HIS A 233 29.88 -3.75 21.55
C HIS A 233 29.31 -4.80 22.50
N SER A 234 28.82 -4.40 23.68
CA SER A 234 28.19 -5.33 24.61
C SER A 234 26.91 -5.96 24.04
N LEU A 235 26.10 -5.19 23.30
CA LEU A 235 24.92 -5.73 22.61
C LEU A 235 25.30 -6.65 21.43
N THR A 236 26.39 -6.35 20.72
CA THR A 236 26.93 -7.24 19.67
C THR A 236 27.39 -8.59 20.23
N CYS A 237 28.02 -8.62 21.41
CA CYS A 237 28.57 -9.86 21.97
C CYS A 237 27.57 -10.67 22.77
N ARG A 238 26.63 -10.00 23.47
CA ARG A 238 25.71 -10.64 24.43
C ARG A 238 24.23 -10.53 24.07
N GLY A 239 23.88 -10.02 22.89
CA GLY A 239 22.48 -9.80 22.48
C GLY A 239 21.58 -11.02 22.67
N ASP A 240 22.08 -12.21 22.32
CA ASP A 240 21.38 -13.50 22.49
C ASP A 240 21.01 -13.83 23.93
N THR A 241 21.75 -13.32 24.91
CA THR A 241 21.54 -13.62 26.32
C THR A 241 20.55 -12.66 27.01
N LEU A 242 20.13 -11.61 26.30
CA LEU A 242 19.31 -10.51 26.82
C LEU A 242 17.86 -10.55 26.33
N VAL A 243 17.37 -11.75 25.98
CA VAL A 243 15.99 -11.96 25.45
C VAL A 243 14.93 -11.45 26.43
N HIS A 244 15.11 -11.71 27.73
CA HIS A 244 14.12 -11.34 28.76
C HIS A 244 14.02 -9.83 28.97
N GLU A 245 15.10 -9.09 28.70
CA GLU A 245 15.17 -7.63 28.85
C GLU A 245 15.05 -6.89 27.51
N ALA A 246 14.93 -7.62 26.38
CA ALA A 246 14.99 -7.07 25.03
C ALA A 246 13.99 -5.92 24.81
N ASP A 247 12.73 -6.10 25.22
CA ASP A 247 11.68 -5.09 25.10
C ASP A 247 12.05 -3.79 25.84
N THR A 248 12.54 -3.93 27.07
CA THR A 248 12.94 -2.78 27.91
C THR A 248 14.18 -2.09 27.34
N LEU A 249 15.15 -2.85 26.82
CA LEU A 249 16.36 -2.30 26.21
C LEU A 249 16.04 -1.50 24.95
N VAL A 250 15.25 -2.04 24.03
CA VAL A 250 14.86 -1.34 22.79
C VAL A 250 14.03 -0.11 23.13
N THR A 251 13.06 -0.22 24.04
CA THR A 251 12.26 0.92 24.50
C THR A 251 13.15 2.01 25.10
N THR A 252 14.17 1.63 25.88
CA THR A 252 15.14 2.57 26.45
C THR A 252 15.99 3.22 25.35
N ILE A 253 16.51 2.46 24.38
CA ILE A 253 17.29 3.01 23.26
C ILE A 253 16.46 4.06 22.50
N LEU A 254 15.24 3.71 22.12
CA LEU A 254 14.34 4.62 21.39
C LEU A 254 13.99 5.87 22.22
N ALA A 255 13.77 5.72 23.52
CA ALA A 255 13.50 6.85 24.42
C ALA A 255 14.72 7.79 24.60
N ARG A 256 15.95 7.28 24.42
CA ARG A 256 17.19 8.08 24.55
C ARG A 256 17.64 8.75 23.26
N LEU A 257 17.21 8.28 22.08
CA LEU A 257 17.51 8.92 20.79
C LEU A 257 17.17 10.43 20.77
N PRO A 258 16.03 10.90 21.31
CA PRO A 258 15.75 12.33 21.38
C PRO A 258 16.66 13.10 22.33
N GLU A 259 17.17 12.48 23.39
CA GLU A 259 18.05 13.17 24.33
C GLU A 259 19.45 13.42 23.75
N VAL A 260 19.91 12.54 22.85
CA VAL A 260 21.27 12.58 22.29
C VAL A 260 21.37 13.22 20.91
N HIS A 261 20.26 13.68 20.33
CA HIS A 261 20.20 14.23 18.96
C HIS A 261 21.17 15.42 18.75
N SER A 262 21.57 16.12 19.81
CA SER A 262 22.50 17.26 19.73
C SER A 262 23.93 16.83 19.38
N CYS A 263 24.29 15.57 19.65
CA CYS A 263 25.60 15.01 19.33
C CYS A 263 25.47 13.94 18.25
N VAL A 264 25.73 14.32 16.99
CA VAL A 264 25.60 13.43 15.83
C VAL A 264 26.36 12.11 16.02
N GLN A 265 27.59 12.14 16.55
CA GLN A 265 28.37 10.91 16.75
C GLN A 265 27.74 9.96 17.78
N THR A 266 27.27 10.50 18.91
CA THR A 266 26.62 9.67 19.95
C THR A 266 25.30 9.11 19.43
N TYR A 267 24.57 9.90 18.66
CA TYR A 267 23.34 9.49 17.99
C TYR A 267 23.57 8.34 17.00
N THR A 268 24.57 8.46 16.12
CA THR A 268 24.91 7.39 15.16
C THR A 268 25.42 6.13 15.86
N ASP A 269 26.22 6.27 16.92
CA ASP A 269 26.72 5.13 17.70
C ASP A 269 25.56 4.43 18.45
N LEU A 270 24.57 5.18 18.93
CA LEU A 270 23.38 4.61 19.59
C LEU A 270 22.46 3.87 18.60
N LEU A 271 22.31 4.39 17.37
CA LEU A 271 21.62 3.67 16.29
C LEU A 271 22.38 2.39 15.88
N ALA A 272 23.71 2.43 15.85
CA ALA A 272 24.51 1.22 15.63
C ALA A 272 24.30 0.18 16.75
N ALA A 273 24.11 0.62 18.00
CA ALA A 273 23.76 -0.25 19.11
C ALA A 273 22.39 -0.94 18.89
N LEU A 274 21.40 -0.22 18.36
CA LEU A 274 20.10 -0.78 18.00
C LEU A 274 20.24 -1.85 16.91
N VAL A 275 20.99 -1.58 15.84
CA VAL A 275 21.22 -2.53 14.74
C VAL A 275 21.97 -3.78 15.24
N ALA A 276 23.01 -3.59 16.06
CA ALA A 276 23.75 -4.68 16.67
C ALA A 276 22.86 -5.58 17.54
N PHE A 277 21.87 -5.00 18.24
CA PHE A 277 20.91 -5.78 19.02
C PHE A 277 19.85 -6.45 18.14
N ALA A 278 19.40 -5.78 17.07
CA ALA A 278 18.48 -6.34 16.09
C ALA A 278 19.06 -7.58 15.39
N ALA A 279 20.38 -7.66 15.20
CA ALA A 279 21.05 -8.85 14.68
C ALA A 279 20.80 -10.12 15.52
N HIS A 280 20.50 -9.97 16.81
CA HIS A 280 20.21 -11.06 17.74
C HIS A 280 18.72 -11.21 18.05
N GLN A 281 18.01 -10.08 18.20
CA GLN A 281 16.61 -10.01 18.68
C GLN A 281 15.71 -9.22 17.72
N GLN A 282 15.77 -9.55 16.42
CA GLN A 282 15.10 -8.82 15.34
C GLN A 282 13.59 -8.64 15.55
N THR A 283 12.87 -9.70 15.91
CA THR A 283 11.40 -9.67 16.07
C THR A 283 10.98 -8.71 17.17
N VAL A 284 11.62 -8.78 18.34
CA VAL A 284 11.35 -7.86 19.46
C VAL A 284 11.65 -6.41 19.08
N VAL A 285 12.75 -6.16 18.36
CA VAL A 285 13.08 -4.81 17.88
C VAL A 285 11.97 -4.29 16.96
N CYS A 286 11.52 -5.10 16.00
CA CYS A 286 10.41 -4.74 15.10
C CYS A 286 9.13 -4.46 15.89
N ASP A 287 8.74 -5.32 16.83
CA ASP A 287 7.52 -5.16 17.63
C ASP A 287 7.52 -3.89 18.49
N VAL A 288 8.66 -3.56 19.11
CA VAL A 288 8.80 -2.34 19.90
C VAL A 288 8.74 -1.10 18.99
N MET A 289 9.35 -1.16 17.80
CA MET A 289 9.30 -0.10 16.80
C MET A 289 7.88 0.08 16.24
N LEU A 290 7.15 -0.99 15.95
CA LEU A 290 5.77 -0.95 15.45
C LEU A 290 4.77 -0.37 16.47
N ARG A 291 5.04 -0.54 17.78
CA ARG A 291 4.26 0.06 18.88
C ARG A 291 4.45 1.57 19.03
N GLN A 292 5.39 2.17 18.32
CA GLN A 292 5.60 3.63 18.31
C GLN A 292 4.55 4.34 17.44
N PRO A 293 4.30 5.65 17.67
CA PRO A 293 3.34 6.41 16.87
C PRO A 293 3.71 6.46 15.37
N LEU A 294 2.73 6.24 14.50
CA LEU A 294 2.84 6.43 13.04
C LEU A 294 3.07 7.93 12.77
N PRO A 295 4.04 8.34 11.94
CA PRO A 295 3.90 8.32 10.49
C PRO A 295 5.22 7.98 9.79
N TYR A 296 5.23 6.79 9.22
CA TYR A 296 6.42 6.23 8.60
C TYR A 296 6.74 6.95 7.27
N SER A 297 5.78 7.44 6.48
CA SER A 297 6.05 8.04 5.16
C SER A 297 5.51 9.48 4.90
N PHE A 298 6.42 10.34 4.38
CA PHE A 298 6.32 11.75 3.87
C PHE A 298 6.28 12.92 4.89
N VAL A 299 7.26 13.84 4.96
CA VAL A 299 7.82 14.85 4.02
C VAL A 299 7.01 16.16 3.97
N PHE A 300 7.70 17.21 4.44
CA PHE A 300 7.38 18.65 4.51
C PHE A 300 6.18 19.11 5.37
N SER A 301 6.54 19.97 6.34
CA SER A 301 5.70 20.97 7.02
C SER A 301 4.95 20.55 8.28
N CYS A 302 5.65 20.48 9.42
CA CYS A 302 5.29 21.12 10.69
C CYS A 302 6.46 20.95 11.69
N LYS A 303 6.77 21.96 12.52
CA LYS A 303 8.06 22.01 13.25
C LYS A 303 8.05 21.48 14.70
N CYS A 304 6.89 21.13 15.28
CA CYS A 304 6.80 20.86 16.72
C CYS A 304 6.70 19.37 17.10
N ASP A 305 5.95 18.53 16.38
CA ASP A 305 5.83 17.08 16.67
C ASP A 305 6.75 16.19 15.79
N VAL A 306 7.49 16.80 14.87
CA VAL A 306 8.30 16.10 13.84
C VAL A 306 9.64 15.55 14.35
N TYR A 307 10.16 16.04 15.47
CA TYR A 307 11.48 15.62 15.95
C TYR A 307 11.50 14.19 16.51
N VAL A 308 10.45 13.76 17.23
CA VAL A 308 10.36 12.39 17.78
C VAL A 308 10.19 11.36 16.67
N LEU A 309 9.38 11.69 15.66
CA LEU A 309 9.10 10.79 14.54
C LEU A 309 10.33 10.60 13.64
N ARG A 310 11.14 11.65 13.46
CA ARG A 310 12.37 11.53 12.65
C ARG A 310 13.36 10.50 13.19
N GLN A 311 13.47 10.36 14.50
CA GLN A 311 14.45 9.45 15.09
C GLN A 311 14.06 7.98 14.92
N LEU A 312 12.76 7.72 14.95
CA LEU A 312 12.21 6.42 14.65
C LEU A 312 12.38 6.06 13.16
N LEU A 313 12.25 7.03 12.26
CA LEU A 313 12.57 6.83 10.83
C LEU A 313 14.05 6.49 10.64
N ASP A 314 14.95 7.22 11.31
CA ASP A 314 16.38 6.94 11.26
C ASP A 314 16.70 5.53 11.80
N ALA A 315 15.95 5.05 12.81
CA ALA A 315 16.06 3.68 13.33
C ALA A 315 15.60 2.62 12.31
N TRP A 316 14.43 2.80 11.67
CA TRP A 316 13.98 1.94 10.57
C TRP A 316 14.97 1.96 9.41
N GLU A 317 15.53 3.13 9.10
CA GLU A 317 16.52 3.31 8.05
C GLU A 317 17.80 2.50 8.33
N CYS A 318 18.33 2.59 9.55
CA CYS A 318 19.51 1.83 9.96
C CYS A 318 19.28 0.31 9.93
N VAL A 319 18.15 -0.18 10.44
CA VAL A 319 17.80 -1.62 10.40
C VAL A 319 17.65 -2.11 8.97
N SER A 320 17.04 -1.31 8.10
CA SER A 320 16.77 -1.70 6.70
C SER A 320 17.99 -1.66 5.80
N ARG A 321 19.00 -0.83 6.13
CA ARG A 321 20.27 -0.77 5.38
C ARG A 321 21.21 -1.92 5.72
N GLU A 322 21.03 -2.56 6.88
CA GLU A 322 21.84 -3.70 7.28
C GLU A 322 21.42 -4.95 6.47
N ARG A 323 22.32 -5.47 5.64
CA ARG A 323 22.02 -6.54 4.68
C ARG A 323 21.53 -7.83 5.32
N SER A 324 22.05 -8.17 6.50
CA SER A 324 21.63 -9.37 7.24
C SER A 324 20.22 -9.24 7.82
N LEU A 325 19.73 -8.02 8.04
CA LEU A 325 18.43 -7.74 8.67
C LEU A 325 17.33 -7.40 7.68
N PHE A 326 17.66 -6.84 6.51
CA PHE A 326 16.68 -6.37 5.54
C PHE A 326 15.65 -7.45 5.16
N THR A 327 16.14 -8.58 4.62
CA THR A 327 15.28 -9.66 4.12
C THR A 327 14.45 -10.30 5.24
N PRO A 328 15.04 -10.73 6.37
CA PRO A 328 14.25 -11.25 7.49
C PRO A 328 13.23 -10.26 8.05
N THR A 329 13.54 -8.95 8.07
CA THR A 329 12.61 -7.92 8.58
C THR A 329 11.43 -7.76 7.64
N LEU A 330 11.68 -7.72 6.34
CA LEU A 330 10.63 -7.63 5.33
C LEU A 330 9.71 -8.86 5.35
N ASP A 331 10.30 -10.06 5.42
CA ASP A 331 9.55 -11.33 5.46
C ASP A 331 8.69 -11.42 6.73
N TYR A 332 9.23 -11.02 7.88
CA TYR A 332 8.49 -10.96 9.15
C TYR A 332 7.31 -9.97 9.10
N LEU A 333 7.52 -8.76 8.58
CA LEU A 333 6.45 -7.77 8.45
C LEU A 333 5.37 -8.20 7.46
N LEU A 334 5.75 -8.90 6.38
CA LEU A 334 4.81 -9.49 5.43
C LEU A 334 3.94 -10.56 6.10
N GLU A 335 4.54 -11.44 6.90
CA GLU A 335 3.81 -12.45 7.66
C GLU A 335 2.79 -11.79 8.60
N LEU A 336 3.21 -10.81 9.40
CA LEU A 336 2.35 -10.04 10.28
C LEU A 336 1.20 -9.33 9.54
N LEU A 337 1.49 -8.70 8.38
CA LEU A 337 0.45 -8.07 7.55
C LEU A 337 -0.56 -9.11 7.06
N THR A 338 -0.09 -10.25 6.55
CA THR A 338 -1.00 -11.28 6.04
C THR A 338 -1.89 -11.87 7.14
N GLY A 339 -1.38 -12.03 8.36
CA GLY A 339 -2.18 -12.44 9.52
C GLY A 339 -3.18 -11.37 9.96
N ALA A 340 -2.78 -10.10 10.00
CA ALA A 340 -3.70 -9.00 10.36
C ALA A 340 -4.84 -8.81 9.35
N LEU A 341 -4.63 -9.20 8.09
CA LEU A 341 -5.66 -9.15 7.06
C LEU A 341 -6.72 -10.25 7.21
N GLU A 342 -6.54 -11.22 8.10
CA GLU A 342 -7.59 -12.19 8.42
C GLU A 342 -8.77 -11.54 9.15
N GLN A 343 -8.53 -10.52 9.96
CA GLN A 343 -9.57 -9.68 10.58
C GLN A 343 -9.11 -8.21 10.57
N PRO A 344 -9.32 -7.48 9.46
CA PRO A 344 -8.72 -6.15 9.29
C PRO A 344 -9.60 -5.00 9.80
N TYR A 345 -10.89 -5.22 10.09
CA TYR A 345 -11.80 -4.19 10.56
C TYR A 345 -12.95 -4.74 11.41
N ASP A 346 -13.55 -3.86 12.21
CA ASP A 346 -14.81 -4.06 12.90
C ASP A 346 -15.94 -3.26 12.23
N ILE A 347 -17.17 -3.78 12.31
CA ILE A 347 -18.38 -3.10 11.79
C ILE A 347 -19.05 -2.38 12.95
N MET A 348 -19.26 -1.07 12.80
CA MET A 348 -19.90 -0.23 13.81
C MET A 348 -21.21 0.34 13.30
N ASP A 349 -22.31 0.09 14.02
CA ASP A 349 -23.62 0.64 13.71
C ASP A 349 -23.70 2.10 14.19
N THR A 350 -23.89 3.02 13.25
CA THR A 350 -24.01 4.47 13.52
C THR A 350 -25.43 4.92 13.90
N GLY A 351 -26.35 3.97 14.09
CA GLY A 351 -27.78 4.23 14.27
C GLY A 351 -28.49 4.54 12.94
N GLY A 352 -29.83 4.48 12.95
CA GLY A 352 -30.63 4.78 11.74
C GLY A 352 -30.50 3.76 10.60
N GLY A 353 -29.92 2.59 10.84
CA GLY A 353 -29.72 1.54 9.82
C GLY A 353 -28.46 1.71 8.95
N ASN A 354 -27.53 2.59 9.34
CA ASN A 354 -26.23 2.76 8.69
C ASN A 354 -25.11 2.15 9.55
N SER A 355 -24.22 1.37 8.94
CA SER A 355 -23.01 0.88 9.59
C SER A 355 -21.75 1.32 8.82
N VAL A 356 -20.65 1.45 9.55
CA VAL A 356 -19.35 1.90 9.05
C VAL A 356 -18.29 0.88 9.46
N LYS A 357 -17.39 0.54 8.54
CA LYS A 357 -16.25 -0.34 8.83
C LYS A 357 -15.08 0.48 9.36
N ILE A 358 -14.55 0.12 10.52
CA ILE A 358 -13.42 0.78 11.16
C ILE A 358 -12.21 -0.15 11.13
N VAL A 359 -11.13 0.27 10.47
CA VAL A 359 -9.92 -0.55 10.33
C VAL A 359 -9.21 -0.73 11.67
N HIS A 360 -8.65 -1.91 11.90
CA HIS A 360 -7.72 -2.17 12.99
C HIS A 360 -6.40 -1.42 12.79
N VAL A 361 -5.65 -1.25 13.87
CA VAL A 361 -4.41 -0.47 13.85
C VAL A 361 -3.28 -1.28 13.21
N GLU A 362 -3.33 -2.59 13.38
CA GLU A 362 -2.32 -3.57 13.01
C GLU A 362 -2.06 -3.61 11.48
N PRO A 363 -3.06 -3.76 10.59
CA PRO A 363 -2.81 -3.70 9.14
C PRO A 363 -2.17 -2.38 8.70
N CYS A 364 -2.54 -1.27 9.35
CA CYS A 364 -1.99 0.06 9.06
C CYS A 364 -0.52 0.16 9.53
N GLN A 365 -0.21 -0.33 10.72
CA GLN A 365 1.14 -0.37 11.27
C GLN A 365 2.09 -1.19 10.40
N TYR A 366 1.69 -2.41 10.04
CA TYR A 366 2.54 -3.31 9.28
C TYR A 366 2.77 -2.79 7.85
N THR A 367 1.73 -2.28 7.18
CA THR A 367 1.87 -1.65 5.85
C THR A 367 2.82 -0.45 5.88
N ALA A 368 2.72 0.37 6.92
CA ALA A 368 3.57 1.54 7.08
C ALA A 368 5.03 1.16 7.44
N GLY A 369 5.25 0.11 8.24
CA GLY A 369 6.57 -0.48 8.49
C GLY A 369 7.20 -1.08 7.22
N ILE A 370 6.43 -1.80 6.40
CA ILE A 370 6.87 -2.31 5.09
C ILE A 370 7.31 -1.17 4.18
N THR A 371 6.55 -0.06 4.18
CA THR A 371 6.89 1.15 3.42
C THR A 371 8.24 1.74 3.86
N GLU A 372 8.43 1.86 5.19
CA GLU A 372 9.70 1.93 5.93
C GLU A 372 10.88 1.25 5.26
N VAL A 373 10.78 -0.07 5.30
CA VAL A 373 11.84 -1.00 4.95
C VAL A 373 12.18 -0.90 3.47
N ILE A 374 11.17 -0.86 2.60
CA ILE A 374 11.36 -0.74 1.14
C ILE A 374 12.04 0.59 0.78
N LYS A 375 11.60 1.70 1.38
CA LYS A 375 12.16 3.02 1.08
C LYS A 375 13.63 3.11 1.47
N SER A 376 13.99 2.55 2.62
CA SER A 376 15.32 2.72 3.22
C SER A 376 16.33 1.65 2.81
N GLY A 377 15.87 0.43 2.51
CA GLY A 377 16.74 -0.69 2.16
C GLY A 377 17.52 -0.50 0.86
N GLU A 378 18.61 -1.24 0.71
CA GLU A 378 19.31 -1.36 -0.57
C GLU A 378 18.43 -2.21 -1.52
N PRO A 379 18.07 -1.72 -2.71
CA PRO A 379 17.28 -2.47 -3.68
C PRO A 379 18.20 -3.48 -4.37
N ASP A 380 18.54 -4.52 -3.62
CA ASP A 380 19.28 -5.67 -4.11
C ASP A 380 18.34 -6.66 -4.81
N TRP A 381 18.92 -7.66 -5.46
CA TRP A 381 18.20 -8.80 -6.04
C TRP A 381 17.20 -9.44 -5.04
N SER A 382 17.49 -9.37 -3.75
CA SER A 382 16.66 -9.89 -2.67
C SER A 382 15.30 -9.19 -2.55
N LEU A 383 15.22 -7.88 -2.81
CA LEU A 383 13.94 -7.16 -2.86
C LEU A 383 13.14 -7.57 -4.11
N ASN A 384 13.81 -7.69 -5.26
CA ASN A 384 13.17 -8.02 -6.54
C ASN A 384 12.46 -9.39 -6.48
N GLU A 385 13.09 -10.41 -5.88
CA GLU A 385 12.50 -11.73 -5.67
C GLU A 385 11.18 -11.70 -4.87
N ARG A 386 11.01 -10.69 -3.99
CA ARG A 386 9.84 -10.54 -3.10
C ARG A 386 8.79 -9.58 -3.63
N VAL A 387 9.06 -8.85 -4.72
CA VAL A 387 8.10 -7.92 -5.33
C VAL A 387 6.76 -8.60 -5.61
N PRO A 388 6.67 -9.81 -6.19
CA PRO A 388 5.38 -10.44 -6.46
C PRO A 388 4.57 -10.72 -5.18
N THR A 389 5.21 -11.20 -4.11
CA THR A 389 4.57 -11.45 -2.81
C THR A 389 4.14 -10.14 -2.13
N LEU A 390 4.95 -9.08 -2.23
CA LEU A 390 4.61 -7.75 -1.75
C LEU A 390 3.39 -7.19 -2.48
N LEU A 391 3.35 -7.29 -3.82
CA LEU A 391 2.22 -6.86 -4.63
C LEU A 391 0.94 -7.61 -4.24
N ALA A 392 1.03 -8.94 -4.07
CA ALA A 392 -0.10 -9.75 -3.60
C ALA A 392 -0.63 -9.27 -2.23
N ALA A 393 0.26 -9.08 -1.24
CA ALA A 393 -0.13 -8.61 0.09
C ALA A 393 -0.74 -7.19 0.06
N LEU A 394 -0.19 -6.28 -0.75
CA LEU A 394 -0.71 -4.92 -0.90
C LEU A 394 -2.04 -4.89 -1.65
N PHE A 395 -2.26 -5.75 -2.65
CA PHE A 395 -3.56 -5.89 -3.32
C PHE A 395 -4.61 -6.43 -2.35
N HIS A 396 -4.25 -7.40 -1.51
CA HIS A 396 -5.13 -7.91 -0.46
C HIS A 396 -5.48 -6.82 0.55
N MET A 397 -4.51 -5.99 0.94
CA MET A 397 -4.74 -4.84 1.80
C MET A 397 -5.73 -3.87 1.16
N ILE A 398 -5.52 -3.46 -0.09
CA ILE A 398 -6.43 -2.54 -0.80
C ILE A 398 -7.85 -3.12 -0.88
N CYS A 399 -7.99 -4.39 -1.28
CA CYS A 399 -9.30 -5.05 -1.36
C CYS A 399 -9.99 -5.18 0.02
N SER A 400 -9.22 -5.27 1.10
CA SER A 400 -9.74 -5.44 2.46
C SER A 400 -10.13 -4.13 3.14
N VAL A 401 -9.51 -3.01 2.75
CA VAL A 401 -9.65 -1.73 3.48
C VAL A 401 -10.17 -0.55 2.65
N SER A 402 -10.50 -0.73 1.36
CA SER A 402 -10.99 0.33 0.46
C SER A 402 -12.29 1.00 0.94
N ASP A 403 -13.15 0.27 1.66
CA ASP A 403 -14.42 0.75 2.21
C ASP A 403 -14.38 1.05 3.72
N THR A 404 -13.18 1.13 4.30
CA THR A 404 -12.97 1.33 5.74
C THR A 404 -12.54 2.76 6.09
N GLN A 405 -12.76 3.15 7.35
CA GLN A 405 -12.30 4.42 7.92
C GLN A 405 -11.31 4.20 9.06
N PHE A 406 -10.46 5.20 9.33
CA PHE A 406 -9.58 5.18 10.50
C PHE A 406 -10.38 5.24 11.82
N PRO A 407 -9.93 4.57 12.89
CA PRO A 407 -10.52 4.70 14.23
C PRO A 407 -10.55 6.15 14.71
N VAL A 408 -11.67 6.67 15.20
CA VAL A 408 -11.77 8.05 15.72
C VAL A 408 -11.46 8.08 17.22
N VAL A 409 -10.55 8.98 17.65
CA VAL A 409 -10.21 9.15 19.07
C VAL A 409 -11.06 10.28 19.66
N VAL A 410 -11.89 9.97 20.65
CA VAL A 410 -12.68 10.98 21.39
C VAL A 410 -12.03 11.24 22.76
N LYS A 411 -11.82 12.52 23.12
CA LYS A 411 -11.38 12.92 24.46
C LYS A 411 -12.56 12.82 25.43
N GLU A 412 -12.39 12.17 26.58
CA GLU A 412 -13.37 12.25 27.67
C GLU A 412 -13.56 13.72 28.11
N ASN A 413 -14.82 14.18 28.07
CA ASN A 413 -15.23 15.36 28.85
C ASN A 413 -15.37 14.93 30.31
N LYS A 414 -14.93 15.80 31.23
CA LYS A 414 -14.84 15.52 32.67
C LYS A 414 -16.18 15.37 33.40
N ASP A 415 -17.30 15.58 32.72
CA ASP A 415 -18.61 15.51 33.34
C ASP A 415 -19.35 14.32 32.75
N GLY A 416 -19.39 13.23 33.53
CA GLY A 416 -20.18 12.07 33.19
C GLY A 416 -21.64 12.46 33.10
N GLU A 417 -22.18 12.46 31.89
CA GLU A 417 -23.45 11.79 31.56
C GLU A 417 -23.75 11.97 30.06
N HIS A 418 -24.08 10.84 29.42
CA HIS A 418 -24.53 10.67 28.04
C HIS A 418 -23.54 11.03 26.93
N PHE A 419 -23.14 10.05 26.09
CA PHE A 419 -23.27 10.13 24.63
C PHE A 419 -22.84 8.82 23.91
N ASN A 420 -23.42 8.66 22.71
CA ASN A 420 -23.45 7.49 21.83
C ASN A 420 -22.14 6.72 21.60
N ILE A 421 -22.33 5.40 21.42
CA ILE A 421 -21.35 4.36 21.10
C ILE A 421 -20.53 4.74 19.84
N TYR A 422 -19.28 5.15 20.06
CA TYR A 422 -18.20 5.15 19.07
C TYR A 422 -17.06 4.35 19.70
N LEU A 423 -16.48 3.38 18.98
CA LEU A 423 -15.41 2.47 19.43
C LEU A 423 -14.42 3.15 20.41
N ILE A 424 -14.60 2.86 21.70
CA ILE A 424 -13.84 3.45 22.81
C ILE A 424 -12.55 2.64 22.96
N PHE A 425 -11.42 3.16 22.50
CA PHE A 425 -10.15 2.73 23.11
C PHE A 425 -10.10 3.31 24.51
N LYS A 426 -10.29 2.45 25.52
CA LYS A 426 -10.18 2.82 26.93
C LYS A 426 -8.74 3.24 27.18
N GLN A 427 -8.48 4.54 27.28
CA GLN A 427 -7.21 5.05 27.76
C GLN A 427 -7.13 4.73 29.26
N THR A 428 -6.71 3.50 29.58
CA THR A 428 -6.25 3.18 30.93
C THR A 428 -5.18 4.19 31.29
N ARG A 429 -5.14 4.61 32.56
CA ARG A 429 -4.23 5.66 33.11
C ARG A 429 -2.72 5.44 32.84
N THR A 430 -2.34 4.38 32.13
CA THR A 430 -1.02 4.17 31.53
C THR A 430 -0.97 4.86 30.17
N LYS A 431 -0.16 5.91 30.05
CA LYS A 431 0.14 6.71 28.84
C LYS A 431 0.61 5.86 27.64
N GLN A 432 -0.25 5.07 26.99
CA GLN A 432 0.11 4.43 25.73
C GLN A 432 0.01 5.46 24.59
N PRO A 433 1.01 5.50 23.68
CA PRO A 433 1.06 6.48 22.60
C PRO A 433 -0.06 6.23 21.59
N LEU A 434 -0.61 7.32 21.05
CA LEU A 434 -1.59 7.22 19.96
C LEU A 434 -0.87 6.76 18.68
N ILE A 435 -1.14 5.53 18.25
CA ILE A 435 -0.48 4.95 17.07
C ILE A 435 -0.92 5.65 15.78
N ILE A 436 -2.23 5.83 15.56
CA ILE A 436 -2.76 6.55 14.39
C ILE A 436 -2.83 8.05 14.69
N THR A 437 -1.80 8.78 14.24
CA THR A 437 -1.71 10.23 14.45
C THR A 437 -2.64 11.03 13.54
N PRO A 438 -3.07 12.24 13.94
CA PRO A 438 -3.79 13.16 13.07
C PRO A 438 -3.01 13.51 11.79
N GLU A 439 -1.68 13.57 11.87
CA GLU A 439 -0.78 13.82 10.75
C GLU A 439 -0.90 12.73 9.68
N LEU A 440 -0.99 11.46 10.08
CA LEU A 440 -1.19 10.33 9.16
C LEU A 440 -2.52 10.47 8.40
N ARG A 441 -3.59 10.91 9.06
CA ARG A 441 -4.89 11.11 8.40
C ARG A 441 -4.89 12.27 7.40
N ARG A 442 -3.97 13.23 7.56
CA ARG A 442 -3.77 14.29 6.57
C ARG A 442 -2.98 13.79 5.35
N SER A 443 -2.07 12.83 5.53
CA SER A 443 -1.23 12.30 4.44
C SER A 443 -1.86 11.12 3.68
N ALA A 444 -2.59 10.26 4.38
CA ALA A 444 -3.43 9.20 3.81
C ALA A 444 -4.86 9.43 4.29
N GLU A 445 -5.73 9.91 3.39
CA GLU A 445 -7.12 10.22 3.71
C GLU A 445 -7.91 8.96 4.15
N LYS A 446 -7.55 7.81 3.57
CA LYS A 446 -8.15 6.50 3.86
C LYS A 446 -7.08 5.43 4.15
N PRO A 447 -7.41 4.35 4.87
CA PRO A 447 -6.48 3.24 5.14
C PRO A 447 -5.84 2.63 3.89
N ALA A 448 -6.60 2.50 2.79
CA ALA A 448 -6.08 2.03 1.50
C ALA A 448 -4.94 2.91 0.95
N GLY A 449 -4.88 4.19 1.35
CA GLY A 449 -3.82 5.12 0.99
C GLY A 449 -2.45 4.70 1.47
N LEU A 450 -2.36 3.94 2.57
CA LEU A 450 -1.09 3.41 3.07
C LEU A 450 -0.52 2.34 2.11
N ALA A 451 -1.39 1.46 1.59
CA ALA A 451 -0.98 0.44 0.62
C ALA A 451 -0.61 1.08 -0.74
N VAL A 452 -1.37 2.08 -1.18
CA VAL A 452 -1.04 2.86 -2.39
C VAL A 452 0.30 3.58 -2.24
N ALA A 453 0.58 4.17 -1.08
CA ALA A 453 1.88 4.79 -0.81
C ALA A 453 3.02 3.77 -0.84
N ALA A 454 2.83 2.58 -0.27
CA ALA A 454 3.79 1.48 -0.33
C ALA A 454 4.09 1.06 -1.78
N LEU A 455 3.05 0.91 -2.62
CA LEU A 455 3.19 0.58 -4.05
C LEU A 455 3.99 1.66 -4.80
N LYS A 456 3.66 2.95 -4.60
CA LYS A 456 4.40 4.06 -5.22
C LYS A 456 5.87 4.07 -4.81
N ILE A 457 6.14 3.85 -3.54
CA ILE A 457 7.51 3.80 -3.01
C ILE A 457 8.26 2.60 -3.59
N LEU A 458 7.65 1.42 -3.65
CA LEU A 458 8.22 0.21 -4.26
C LEU A 458 8.64 0.47 -5.71
N PHE A 459 7.73 0.99 -6.54
CA PHE A 459 8.05 1.30 -7.93
C PHE A 459 9.12 2.40 -8.04
N SER A 460 9.04 3.45 -7.22
CA SER A 460 10.05 4.52 -7.23
C SER A 460 11.45 4.01 -6.86
N LYS A 461 11.55 3.09 -5.89
CA LYS A 461 12.84 2.57 -5.39
C LYS A 461 13.55 1.73 -6.45
N LEU A 462 12.78 0.94 -7.19
CA LEU A 462 13.28 0.10 -8.29
C LEU A 462 13.82 0.92 -9.47
N LEU A 463 13.55 2.23 -9.53
CA LEU A 463 14.14 3.14 -10.52
C LEU A 463 15.57 3.59 -10.19
N PHE A 464 16.04 3.57 -8.93
CA PHE A 464 17.24 4.34 -8.57
C PHE A 464 18.59 3.60 -8.57
N HIS A 465 18.65 2.26 -8.68
CA HIS A 465 19.83 1.53 -8.20
C HIS A 465 20.20 0.25 -8.97
N PHE A 466 20.47 0.35 -10.27
CA PHE A 466 21.24 -0.68 -10.99
C PHE A 466 22.34 0.00 -11.83
N GLY A 467 23.41 -0.71 -12.19
CA GLY A 467 24.59 -0.19 -12.92
C GLY A 467 24.42 -0.10 -14.45
N ILE A 468 25.17 0.84 -15.08
CA ILE A 468 24.93 1.60 -16.34
C ILE A 468 24.31 0.86 -17.56
N LEU A 469 24.44 -0.45 -17.74
CA LEU A 469 23.87 -1.16 -18.91
C LEU A 469 22.49 -1.80 -18.67
N VAL A 470 22.22 -2.33 -17.45
CA VAL A 470 20.90 -2.90 -17.07
C VAL A 470 19.92 -1.79 -16.65
N VAL A 471 20.45 -0.60 -16.35
CA VAL A 471 19.73 0.62 -15.92
C VAL A 471 18.67 1.07 -16.89
N LEU A 472 19.00 1.16 -18.19
CA LEU A 472 18.09 1.77 -19.15
C LEU A 472 16.82 0.92 -19.29
N HIS A 473 16.97 -0.40 -19.33
CA HIS A 473 15.85 -1.32 -19.46
C HIS A 473 14.97 -1.36 -18.20
N TYR A 474 15.56 -1.46 -17.00
CA TYR A 474 14.76 -1.52 -15.77
C TYR A 474 14.14 -0.17 -15.39
N ARG A 475 14.81 0.96 -15.69
CA ARG A 475 14.25 2.29 -15.43
C ARG A 475 13.06 2.63 -16.32
N THR A 476 13.09 2.24 -17.60
CA THR A 476 12.02 2.56 -18.54
C THR A 476 10.73 1.83 -18.19
N HIS A 477 10.81 0.55 -17.81
CA HIS A 477 9.64 -0.29 -17.55
C HIS A 477 8.89 0.09 -16.28
N THR A 478 9.58 0.34 -15.16
CA THR A 478 8.90 0.73 -13.92
C THR A 478 8.39 2.19 -13.96
N SER A 479 9.01 3.07 -14.76
CA SER A 479 8.51 4.44 -14.99
C SER A 479 7.21 4.41 -15.78
N ALA A 480 7.15 3.56 -16.83
CA ALA A 480 5.95 3.39 -17.64
C ALA A 480 4.75 2.92 -16.79
N VAL A 481 4.95 2.01 -15.83
CA VAL A 481 3.89 1.59 -14.90
C VAL A 481 3.32 2.76 -14.09
N ILE A 482 4.18 3.67 -13.62
CA ILE A 482 3.74 4.85 -12.87
C ILE A 482 2.99 5.82 -13.80
N GLU A 483 3.45 5.99 -15.04
CA GLU A 483 2.83 6.85 -16.04
C GLU A 483 1.45 6.34 -16.47
N ASP A 484 1.29 5.05 -16.75
CA ASP A 484 0.02 4.42 -17.09
C ASP A 484 -1.01 4.62 -15.96
N MET A 485 -0.58 4.39 -14.71
CA MET A 485 -1.42 4.62 -13.54
C MET A 485 -1.78 6.10 -13.33
N ASN A 486 -0.90 7.03 -13.67
CA ASN A 486 -1.19 8.46 -13.61
C ASN A 486 -2.19 8.88 -14.69
N GLN A 487 -2.04 8.36 -15.92
CA GLN A 487 -2.95 8.63 -17.04
C GLN A 487 -4.37 8.11 -16.75
N ALA A 488 -4.46 6.91 -16.16
CA ALA A 488 -5.72 6.29 -15.79
C ALA A 488 -6.30 6.79 -14.45
N ARG A 489 -5.67 7.75 -13.76
CA ARG A 489 -6.03 8.18 -12.39
C ARG A 489 -6.11 7.03 -11.37
N GLY A 490 -5.44 5.91 -11.65
CA GLY A 490 -5.55 4.68 -10.87
C GLY A 490 -5.10 4.83 -9.42
N TRP A 491 -4.15 5.72 -9.13
CA TRP A 491 -3.71 5.93 -7.74
C TRP A 491 -4.79 6.52 -6.83
N THR A 492 -5.59 7.45 -7.36
CA THR A 492 -6.69 8.07 -6.61
C THR A 492 -7.90 7.14 -6.57
N GLU A 493 -8.16 6.45 -7.67
CA GLU A 493 -9.28 5.50 -7.79
C GLU A 493 -9.07 4.23 -6.93
N CYS A 494 -7.83 3.83 -6.62
CA CYS A 494 -7.54 2.80 -5.60
C CYS A 494 -8.10 3.11 -4.20
N LEU A 495 -8.38 4.38 -3.89
CA LEU A 495 -8.96 4.81 -2.62
C LEU A 495 -10.48 4.88 -2.66
N ASP A 496 -11.07 4.79 -3.86
CA ASP A 496 -12.50 4.81 -4.05
C ASP A 496 -13.11 3.45 -3.72
N ARG A 497 -14.37 3.46 -3.28
CA ARG A 497 -15.05 2.24 -2.87
C ARG A 497 -15.46 1.37 -4.07
N ASP A 498 -15.73 1.98 -5.22
CA ASP A 498 -16.26 1.29 -6.38
C ASP A 498 -15.21 1.21 -7.51
N MET A 499 -14.33 2.22 -7.64
CA MET A 499 -13.34 2.29 -8.73
C MET A 499 -11.99 1.59 -8.46
N PHE A 500 -11.72 1.12 -7.24
CA PHE A 500 -10.42 0.49 -6.91
C PHE A 500 -10.12 -0.75 -7.75
N ILE A 501 -11.17 -1.45 -8.19
CA ILE A 501 -11.09 -2.66 -9.01
C ILE A 501 -10.49 -2.36 -10.39
N ASP A 502 -10.98 -1.30 -11.04
CA ASP A 502 -10.44 -0.84 -12.32
C ASP A 502 -8.99 -0.41 -12.17
N SER A 503 -8.66 0.25 -11.07
CA SER A 503 -7.30 0.70 -10.78
C SER A 503 -6.30 -0.46 -10.61
N ILE A 504 -6.66 -1.50 -9.85
CA ILE A 504 -5.83 -2.71 -9.73
C ILE A 504 -5.74 -3.42 -11.08
N THR A 505 -6.83 -3.48 -11.85
CA THR A 505 -6.84 -4.08 -13.20
C THR A 505 -5.89 -3.35 -14.14
N VAL A 506 -5.89 -2.01 -14.15
CA VAL A 506 -4.95 -1.19 -14.93
C VAL A 506 -3.52 -1.45 -14.49
N LEU A 507 -3.26 -1.51 -13.18
CA LEU A 507 -1.93 -1.79 -12.65
C LEU A 507 -1.42 -3.15 -13.11
N VAL A 508 -2.22 -4.21 -13.00
CA VAL A 508 -1.85 -5.56 -13.44
C VAL A 508 -1.60 -5.59 -14.95
N ARG A 509 -2.44 -4.94 -15.77
CA ARG A 509 -2.24 -4.85 -17.23
C ARG A 509 -0.94 -4.12 -17.58
N SER A 510 -0.63 -3.04 -16.88
CA SER A 510 0.64 -2.32 -17.07
C SER A 510 1.85 -3.18 -16.64
N LEU A 511 1.73 -3.97 -15.56
CA LEU A 511 2.75 -4.96 -15.19
C LEU A 511 2.94 -6.04 -16.26
N VAL A 512 1.86 -6.50 -16.92
CA VAL A 512 1.95 -7.47 -18.02
C VAL A 512 2.72 -6.92 -19.22
N GLU A 513 2.63 -5.61 -19.48
CA GLU A 513 3.32 -4.96 -20.59
C GLU A 513 4.80 -4.69 -20.30
N HIS A 514 5.10 -4.20 -19.09
CA HIS A 514 6.44 -3.71 -18.77
C HIS A 514 7.27 -4.67 -17.89
N ARG A 515 6.63 -5.59 -17.15
CA ARG A 515 7.24 -6.50 -16.16
C ARG A 515 6.65 -7.93 -16.18
N PRO A 516 6.74 -8.65 -17.31
CA PRO A 516 6.18 -10.00 -17.44
C PRO A 516 6.79 -11.01 -16.44
N ASP A 517 8.04 -10.79 -16.03
CA ASP A 517 8.78 -11.62 -15.07
C ASP A 517 8.10 -11.71 -13.69
N TRP A 518 7.34 -10.71 -13.28
CA TRP A 518 6.62 -10.71 -12.01
C TRP A 518 5.24 -11.35 -12.07
N ILE A 519 4.68 -11.55 -13.26
CA ILE A 519 3.27 -11.91 -13.44
C ILE A 519 2.98 -13.32 -12.97
N GLU A 520 3.76 -14.32 -13.40
CA GLU A 520 3.51 -15.71 -13.01
C GLU A 520 3.66 -15.93 -11.49
N PRO A 521 4.72 -15.42 -10.81
CA PRO A 521 4.81 -15.51 -9.36
C PRO A 521 3.70 -14.75 -8.62
N LEU A 522 3.30 -13.56 -9.11
CA LEU A 522 2.22 -12.77 -8.53
C LEU A 522 0.88 -13.50 -8.64
N ALA A 523 0.56 -14.00 -9.83
CA ALA A 523 -0.66 -14.75 -10.07
C ALA A 523 -0.73 -15.96 -9.15
N ARG A 524 0.35 -16.74 -9.04
CA ARG A 524 0.42 -17.89 -8.12
C ARG A 524 0.15 -17.49 -6.67
N ALA A 525 0.82 -16.44 -6.17
CA ALA A 525 0.69 -15.99 -4.78
C ALA A 525 -0.75 -15.57 -4.41
N VAL A 526 -1.48 -14.99 -5.36
CA VAL A 526 -2.88 -14.56 -5.14
C VAL A 526 -3.84 -15.74 -5.38
N MET A 527 -3.62 -16.56 -6.40
CA MET A 527 -4.46 -17.72 -6.75
C MET A 527 -4.43 -18.81 -5.68
N ASP A 528 -3.31 -19.03 -4.99
CA ASP A 528 -3.21 -19.98 -3.88
C ASP A 528 -4.17 -19.65 -2.72
N LYS A 529 -4.62 -18.38 -2.65
CA LYS A 529 -5.56 -17.89 -1.64
C LYS A 529 -7.00 -17.72 -2.17
N ALA A 530 -7.29 -18.18 -3.38
CA ALA A 530 -8.59 -17.99 -4.03
C ALA A 530 -9.76 -18.76 -3.39
N SER A 531 -9.47 -19.79 -2.58
CA SER A 531 -10.48 -20.57 -1.84
C SER A 531 -10.58 -20.17 -0.35
N ASN A 532 -10.00 -19.03 0.04
CA ASN A 532 -10.05 -18.53 1.41
C ASN A 532 -11.49 -18.18 1.83
N GLU A 533 -11.84 -18.33 3.11
CA GLU A 533 -13.16 -17.98 3.65
C GLU A 533 -13.52 -16.49 3.48
N ARG A 534 -12.52 -15.61 3.45
CA ARG A 534 -12.69 -14.16 3.34
C ARG A 534 -12.87 -13.69 1.89
N GLU A 535 -13.96 -12.99 1.64
CA GLU A 535 -14.31 -12.39 0.34
C GLU A 535 -13.24 -11.44 -0.22
N PRO A 536 -12.64 -10.49 0.53
CA PRO A 536 -11.62 -9.59 -0.01
C PRO A 536 -10.37 -10.29 -0.58
N ILE A 537 -10.00 -11.42 0.02
CA ILE A 537 -8.85 -12.23 -0.43
C ILE A 537 -9.20 -12.94 -1.74
N ARG A 538 -10.40 -13.52 -1.83
CA ARG A 538 -10.90 -14.12 -3.08
C ARG A 538 -11.04 -13.06 -4.19
N LEU A 539 -11.50 -11.86 -3.84
CA LEU A 539 -11.67 -10.75 -4.77
C LEU A 539 -10.34 -10.32 -5.42
N ALA A 540 -9.26 -10.23 -4.65
CA ALA A 540 -7.94 -9.92 -5.20
C ALA A 540 -7.50 -10.97 -6.26
N ALA A 541 -7.79 -12.25 -6.02
CA ALA A 541 -7.52 -13.32 -6.98
C ALA A 541 -8.34 -13.18 -8.25
N VAL A 542 -9.63 -12.86 -8.12
CA VAL A 542 -10.51 -12.62 -9.26
C VAL A 542 -10.05 -11.42 -10.08
N ILE A 543 -9.67 -10.30 -9.45
CA ILE A 543 -9.20 -9.09 -10.16
C ILE A 543 -7.93 -9.40 -10.96
N VAL A 544 -6.93 -10.03 -10.31
CA VAL A 544 -5.67 -10.38 -10.98
C VAL A 544 -5.94 -11.37 -12.12
N SER A 545 -6.67 -12.46 -11.87
CA SER A 545 -6.99 -13.44 -12.91
C SER A 545 -7.79 -12.84 -14.07
N SER A 546 -8.76 -11.97 -13.79
CA SER A 546 -9.54 -11.26 -14.82
C SER A 546 -8.66 -10.36 -15.69
N ALA A 547 -7.68 -9.68 -15.11
CA ALA A 547 -6.77 -8.81 -15.85
C ALA A 547 -5.84 -9.61 -16.78
N LEU A 548 -5.48 -10.84 -16.39
CA LEU A 548 -4.54 -11.71 -17.12
C LEU A 548 -5.19 -12.47 -18.29
N VAL A 549 -6.53 -12.62 -18.35
CA VAL A 549 -7.18 -13.40 -19.43
C VAL A 549 -6.83 -12.88 -20.84
N ARG A 550 -6.71 -11.56 -21.00
CA ARG A 550 -6.34 -10.94 -22.28
C ARG A 550 -4.93 -11.34 -22.71
N LYS A 551 -3.98 -11.32 -21.77
CA LYS A 551 -2.56 -11.59 -22.03
C LYS A 551 -1.91 -12.19 -20.78
N SER A 552 -1.52 -13.46 -20.90
CA SER A 552 -0.83 -14.22 -19.85
C SER A 552 0.61 -14.51 -20.27
N PRO A 553 1.57 -13.65 -19.92
CA PRO A 553 2.98 -13.89 -20.20
C PRO A 553 3.60 -14.92 -19.24
N ASP A 554 4.62 -15.63 -19.69
CA ASP A 554 5.58 -16.34 -18.85
C ASP A 554 6.70 -15.39 -18.37
N SER A 555 7.67 -15.94 -17.66
CA SER A 555 8.81 -15.18 -17.12
C SER A 555 9.70 -14.55 -18.21
N SER A 556 9.61 -15.01 -19.46
CA SER A 556 10.30 -14.46 -20.64
C SER A 556 9.45 -13.43 -21.41
N GLY A 557 8.17 -13.26 -21.05
CA GLY A 557 7.21 -12.43 -21.79
C GLY A 557 6.48 -13.16 -22.92
N ASP A 558 6.73 -14.45 -23.11
CA ASP A 558 6.08 -15.30 -24.10
C ASP A 558 4.74 -15.85 -23.56
N PHE A 559 3.89 -16.40 -24.42
CA PHE A 559 2.56 -16.85 -24.03
C PHE A 559 2.59 -18.08 -23.10
N ASN A 560 1.97 -17.96 -21.92
CA ASN A 560 1.82 -19.05 -20.94
C ASN A 560 0.39 -19.62 -20.94
N GLU A 561 0.20 -20.75 -21.63
CA GLU A 561 -1.09 -21.44 -21.68
C GLU A 561 -1.56 -21.93 -20.30
N LYS A 562 -0.64 -22.45 -19.47
CA LYS A 562 -0.98 -23.01 -18.16
C LYS A 562 -1.52 -21.93 -17.22
N LEU A 563 -0.89 -20.76 -17.21
CA LEU A 563 -1.32 -19.62 -16.42
C LEU A 563 -2.70 -19.12 -16.87
N LEU A 564 -2.91 -18.99 -18.18
CA LEU A 564 -4.21 -18.59 -18.74
C LEU A 564 -5.32 -19.57 -18.35
N VAL A 565 -5.12 -20.88 -18.54
CA VAL A 565 -6.10 -21.91 -18.17
C VAL A 565 -6.37 -21.89 -16.66
N GLY A 566 -5.35 -21.67 -15.84
CA GLY A 566 -5.49 -21.51 -14.39
C GLY A 566 -6.38 -20.32 -14.03
N CYS A 567 -6.17 -19.15 -14.65
CA CYS A 567 -6.98 -17.96 -14.45
C CYS A 567 -8.45 -18.20 -14.85
N ILE A 568 -8.69 -18.78 -16.03
CA ILE A 568 -10.05 -19.06 -16.53
C ILE A 568 -10.80 -20.01 -15.58
N ARG A 569 -10.15 -21.09 -15.11
CA ARG A 569 -10.76 -22.03 -14.16
C ARG A 569 -11.06 -21.38 -12.81
N LEU A 570 -10.21 -20.47 -12.34
CA LEU A 570 -10.47 -19.71 -11.13
C LEU A 570 -11.73 -18.84 -11.29
N LEU A 571 -11.86 -18.14 -12.42
CA LEU A 571 -13.05 -17.34 -12.72
C LEU A 571 -14.30 -18.23 -12.79
N GLU A 572 -14.22 -19.37 -13.48
CA GLU A 572 -15.30 -20.37 -13.56
C GLU A 572 -15.77 -20.84 -12.16
N ASN A 573 -14.83 -21.22 -11.29
CA ASN A 573 -15.13 -21.63 -9.93
C ASN A 573 -15.76 -20.48 -9.12
N SER A 574 -15.25 -19.26 -9.29
CA SER A 574 -15.73 -18.07 -8.59
C SER A 574 -17.14 -17.65 -9.00
N LEU A 575 -17.55 -17.94 -10.25
CA LEU A 575 -18.94 -17.75 -10.69
C LEU A 575 -19.90 -18.60 -9.86
N SER A 576 -19.51 -19.81 -9.45
CA SER A 576 -20.36 -20.72 -8.68
C SER A 576 -20.42 -20.42 -7.18
N ASP A 577 -19.52 -19.56 -6.68
CA ASP A 577 -19.38 -19.24 -5.27
C ASP A 577 -20.61 -18.48 -4.75
N GLN A 578 -21.35 -19.14 -3.87
CA GLN A 578 -22.54 -18.59 -3.23
C GLN A 578 -22.23 -17.38 -2.35
N SER A 579 -21.05 -17.30 -1.72
CA SER A 579 -20.68 -16.12 -0.92
C SER A 579 -20.44 -14.88 -1.77
N LEU A 580 -20.02 -15.07 -3.03
CA LEU A 580 -19.86 -14.03 -4.05
C LEU A 580 -21.17 -13.78 -4.84
N ARG A 581 -22.20 -14.62 -4.68
CA ARG A 581 -23.52 -14.46 -5.32
C ARG A 581 -24.64 -14.04 -4.35
N ILE A 582 -24.54 -14.35 -3.05
CA ILE A 582 -25.64 -14.19 -2.10
C ILE A 582 -25.75 -12.72 -1.66
N ARG A 583 -26.62 -12.01 -2.36
CA ARG A 583 -27.52 -11.03 -1.73
C ARG A 583 -28.52 -11.78 -0.85
N LYS A 584 -28.26 -11.91 0.44
CA LYS A 584 -29.36 -12.04 1.41
C LYS A 584 -29.07 -11.27 2.69
N VAL A 585 -30.04 -10.40 2.98
CA VAL A 585 -30.34 -9.75 4.26
C VAL A 585 -29.66 -8.39 4.49
N ARG A 586 -30.45 -7.36 4.14
CA ARG A 586 -30.67 -6.13 4.91
C ARG A 586 -29.42 -5.34 5.32
N HIS A 587 -29.14 -4.33 4.49
CA HIS A 587 -28.21 -3.21 4.73
C HIS A 587 -26.73 -3.62 4.81
N VAL A 588 -25.89 -3.02 3.93
CA VAL A 588 -24.41 -3.10 3.89
C VAL A 588 -23.90 -4.36 3.17
N LEU A 589 -23.10 -4.39 2.10
CA LEU A 589 -22.50 -3.41 1.17
C LEU A 589 -22.02 -4.21 -0.09
N ILE A 590 -22.48 -3.85 -1.30
CA ILE A 590 -21.94 -3.96 -2.70
C ILE A 590 -21.03 -5.13 -3.22
N ILE A 591 -20.31 -5.92 -2.42
CA ILE A 591 -19.16 -6.74 -2.90
C ILE A 591 -19.50 -7.99 -3.77
N PRO A 592 -20.60 -8.74 -3.55
CA PRO A 592 -20.93 -9.94 -4.34
C PRO A 592 -21.18 -9.66 -5.84
N SER A 593 -21.92 -8.58 -6.14
CA SER A 593 -22.26 -8.17 -7.52
C SER A 593 -21.02 -7.80 -8.34
N LEU A 594 -20.01 -7.21 -7.70
CA LEU A 594 -18.74 -6.83 -8.33
C LEU A 594 -17.92 -8.06 -8.74
N THR A 595 -17.93 -9.12 -7.94
CA THR A 595 -17.10 -10.31 -8.24
C THR A 595 -17.63 -11.08 -9.44
N PHE A 596 -18.96 -11.28 -9.52
CA PHE A 596 -19.57 -11.90 -10.69
C PHE A 596 -19.39 -11.03 -11.94
N GLN A 597 -19.58 -9.72 -11.83
CA GLN A 597 -19.29 -8.75 -12.90
C GLN A 597 -17.84 -8.89 -13.40
N LEU A 598 -16.87 -8.98 -12.49
CA LEU A 598 -15.46 -9.14 -12.84
C LEU A 598 -15.15 -10.47 -13.52
N CYS A 599 -15.74 -11.57 -13.05
CA CYS A 599 -15.59 -12.86 -13.72
C CYS A 599 -16.12 -12.79 -15.15
N VAL A 600 -17.30 -12.19 -15.36
CA VAL A 600 -17.88 -12.02 -16.70
C VAL A 600 -17.04 -11.09 -17.56
N ARG A 601 -16.49 -10.01 -17.01
CA ARG A 601 -15.55 -9.11 -17.71
C ARG A 601 -14.32 -9.87 -18.17
N GLY A 602 -13.65 -10.57 -17.25
CA GLY A 602 -12.46 -11.36 -17.55
C GLY A 602 -12.73 -12.42 -18.61
N LEU A 603 -13.86 -13.12 -18.53
CA LEU A 603 -14.26 -14.10 -19.55
C LEU A 603 -14.60 -13.45 -20.91
N GLY A 604 -15.14 -12.23 -20.92
CA GLY A 604 -15.36 -11.46 -22.15
C GLY A 604 -14.06 -11.10 -22.89
N GLU A 605 -12.96 -10.93 -22.15
CA GLU A 605 -11.62 -10.68 -22.71
C GLU A 605 -11.04 -11.91 -23.46
N LEU A 606 -11.67 -13.10 -23.37
CA LEU A 606 -11.29 -14.25 -24.20
C LEU A 606 -11.36 -13.97 -25.70
N SER A 607 -12.23 -13.04 -26.10
CA SER A 607 -12.35 -12.56 -27.49
C SER A 607 -11.07 -11.93 -28.04
N GLU A 608 -10.27 -11.32 -27.16
CA GLU A 608 -9.01 -10.62 -27.45
C GLU A 608 -7.78 -11.43 -27.02
N CYS A 609 -7.97 -12.70 -26.63
CA CYS A 609 -6.91 -13.55 -26.09
C CYS A 609 -5.86 -13.91 -27.15
N CYS A 610 -4.61 -14.08 -26.70
CA CYS A 610 -3.48 -14.44 -27.57
C CYS A 610 -3.58 -15.83 -28.22
N SER A 611 -4.38 -16.76 -27.67
CA SER A 611 -4.53 -18.14 -28.20
C SER A 611 -5.97 -18.45 -28.60
N GLY A 612 -6.20 -18.61 -29.90
CA GLY A 612 -7.50 -18.99 -30.45
C GLY A 612 -7.98 -20.37 -29.95
N ALA A 613 -7.07 -21.33 -29.79
CA ALA A 613 -7.44 -22.68 -29.33
C ALA A 613 -7.98 -22.71 -27.90
N VAL A 614 -7.43 -21.87 -27.01
CA VAL A 614 -7.93 -21.73 -25.63
C VAL A 614 -9.25 -20.96 -25.62
N ALA A 615 -9.34 -19.88 -26.41
CA ALA A 615 -10.58 -19.11 -26.54
C ALA A 615 -11.75 -20.01 -27.01
N ASP A 616 -11.55 -20.82 -28.05
CA ASP A 616 -12.57 -21.73 -28.58
C ASP A 616 -13.00 -22.79 -27.54
N ARG A 617 -12.04 -23.31 -26.76
CA ARG A 617 -12.30 -24.30 -25.72
C ARG A 617 -13.22 -23.77 -24.61
N PHE A 618 -13.09 -22.51 -24.23
CA PHE A 618 -13.82 -21.91 -23.11
C PHE A 618 -14.96 -20.97 -23.54
N ALA A 619 -15.17 -20.77 -24.85
CA ALA A 619 -16.18 -19.84 -25.37
C ALA A 619 -17.60 -20.15 -24.88
N SER A 620 -18.01 -21.43 -24.91
CA SER A 620 -19.35 -21.84 -24.45
C SER A 620 -19.58 -21.48 -22.98
N MET A 621 -18.60 -21.77 -22.12
CA MET A 621 -18.67 -21.45 -20.70
C MET A 621 -18.73 -19.94 -20.46
N ALA A 622 -17.93 -19.15 -21.19
CA ALA A 622 -17.93 -17.70 -21.08
C ALA A 622 -19.27 -17.08 -21.49
N VAL A 623 -19.90 -17.62 -22.53
CA VAL A 623 -21.22 -17.18 -22.99
C VAL A 623 -22.32 -17.57 -22.01
N GLU A 624 -22.29 -18.80 -21.49
CA GLU A 624 -23.22 -19.24 -20.44
C GLU A 624 -23.12 -18.39 -19.17
N ALA A 625 -21.89 -18.04 -18.76
CA ALA A 625 -21.64 -17.14 -17.64
C ALA A 625 -22.23 -15.75 -17.87
N ALA A 626 -21.97 -15.13 -19.04
CA ALA A 626 -22.51 -13.83 -19.39
C ALA A 626 -24.06 -13.85 -19.46
N MET A 627 -24.63 -14.93 -20.00
CA MET A 627 -26.08 -15.16 -20.02
C MET A 627 -26.70 -15.30 -18.63
N GLY A 628 -25.96 -15.85 -17.66
CA GLY A 628 -26.36 -15.92 -16.26
C GLY A 628 -26.46 -14.54 -15.59
N GLY A 629 -25.61 -13.59 -15.97
CA GLY A 629 -25.66 -12.21 -15.44
C GLY A 629 -26.87 -11.40 -15.88
N LEU A 630 -27.48 -11.74 -17.02
CA LEU A 630 -28.73 -11.14 -17.46
C LEU A 630 -29.95 -11.56 -16.63
N ASP A 631 -29.85 -12.69 -15.90
CA ASP A 631 -30.91 -13.22 -15.04
C ASP A 631 -30.80 -12.74 -13.58
N ASP A 632 -29.83 -11.88 -13.26
CA ASP A 632 -29.62 -11.44 -11.89
C ASP A 632 -30.71 -10.44 -11.46
N LEU A 633 -31.80 -10.98 -10.90
CA LEU A 633 -32.88 -10.22 -10.25
C LEU A 633 -32.38 -9.37 -9.07
N GLY A 634 -31.14 -9.61 -8.63
CA GLY A 634 -30.41 -8.84 -7.65
C GLY A 634 -29.63 -7.68 -8.25
N ASP A 635 -29.66 -7.36 -9.53
CA ASP A 635 -28.96 -6.18 -10.04
C ASP A 635 -29.82 -4.91 -9.88
N ARG A 636 -29.40 -3.98 -9.00
CA ARG A 636 -30.17 -2.72 -8.76
C ARG A 636 -29.70 -1.57 -9.65
N ASN A 637 -28.47 -1.63 -10.16
CA ASN A 637 -27.83 -0.54 -10.91
C ASN A 637 -27.49 -0.99 -12.35
N ASP A 638 -27.92 -2.18 -12.74
CA ASP A 638 -27.66 -2.79 -14.05
C ASP A 638 -26.17 -2.96 -14.39
N THR A 639 -25.29 -3.00 -13.39
CA THR A 639 -23.83 -3.09 -13.62
C THR A 639 -23.41 -4.49 -14.07
N VAL A 640 -24.05 -5.53 -13.53
CA VAL A 640 -23.83 -6.92 -13.95
C VAL A 640 -24.44 -7.14 -15.32
N ALA A 641 -25.66 -6.66 -15.53
CA ALA A 641 -26.33 -6.75 -16.81
C ALA A 641 -25.54 -6.04 -17.92
N MET A 642 -25.01 -4.84 -17.64
CA MET A 642 -24.18 -4.09 -18.57
C MET A 642 -22.93 -4.88 -18.98
N GLU A 643 -22.16 -5.36 -18.00
CA GLU A 643 -20.93 -6.10 -18.28
C GLU A 643 -21.23 -7.41 -19.03
N SER A 644 -22.32 -8.10 -18.69
CA SER A 644 -22.80 -9.27 -19.44
C SER A 644 -23.04 -8.96 -20.91
N ILE A 645 -23.70 -7.85 -21.24
CA ILE A 645 -23.97 -7.49 -22.65
C ILE A 645 -22.68 -7.09 -23.37
N ILE A 646 -21.77 -6.37 -22.70
CA ILE A 646 -20.45 -6.02 -23.26
C ILE A 646 -19.65 -7.31 -23.55
N SER A 647 -19.59 -8.24 -22.60
CA SER A 647 -18.91 -9.52 -22.75
C SER A 647 -19.53 -10.37 -23.86
N LEU A 648 -20.86 -10.42 -23.96
CA LEU A 648 -21.54 -11.10 -25.07
C LEU A 648 -21.18 -10.48 -26.43
N ASN A 649 -21.21 -9.15 -26.55
CA ASN A 649 -20.82 -8.43 -27.77
C ASN A 649 -19.41 -8.84 -28.23
N LYS A 650 -18.48 -8.89 -27.29
CA LYS A 650 -17.09 -9.32 -27.55
C LYS A 650 -17.02 -10.77 -28.01
N LEU A 651 -17.70 -11.68 -27.31
CA LEU A 651 -17.63 -13.13 -27.55
C LEU A 651 -18.31 -13.56 -28.85
N VAL A 652 -19.43 -12.94 -29.24
CA VAL A 652 -20.18 -13.26 -30.47
C VAL A 652 -19.30 -13.15 -31.73
N SER A 653 -18.32 -12.25 -31.73
CA SER A 653 -17.37 -12.10 -32.84
C SER A 653 -16.49 -13.35 -33.07
N LYS A 654 -16.28 -14.19 -32.06
CA LYS A 654 -15.40 -15.38 -32.10
C LYS A 654 -16.15 -16.71 -32.09
N THR A 655 -17.39 -16.74 -31.62
CA THR A 655 -18.17 -17.97 -31.51
C THR A 655 -18.57 -18.50 -32.89
N ASN A 656 -18.59 -19.83 -33.03
CA ASN A 656 -19.07 -20.51 -34.23
C ASN A 656 -20.59 -20.32 -34.39
N ASP A 657 -21.06 -20.21 -35.62
CA ASP A 657 -22.49 -19.97 -35.90
C ASP A 657 -23.39 -21.07 -35.29
N SER A 658 -22.95 -22.33 -35.27
CA SER A 658 -23.69 -23.45 -34.66
C SER A 658 -23.94 -23.29 -33.16
N GLN A 659 -22.96 -22.76 -32.42
CA GLN A 659 -23.09 -22.45 -31.00
C GLN A 659 -23.92 -21.18 -30.79
N LEU A 660 -23.84 -20.22 -31.72
CA LEU A 660 -24.66 -19.02 -31.68
C LEU A 660 -26.14 -19.33 -31.87
N HIS A 661 -26.47 -20.24 -32.80
CA HIS A 661 -27.85 -20.71 -33.01
C HIS A 661 -28.42 -21.42 -31.76
N SER A 662 -27.61 -22.16 -30.99
CA SER A 662 -28.13 -22.88 -29.81
C SER A 662 -28.52 -21.96 -28.65
N ILE A 663 -27.90 -20.78 -28.55
CA ILE A 663 -28.18 -19.78 -27.50
C ILE A 663 -29.08 -18.64 -27.97
N LEU A 664 -29.27 -18.48 -29.28
CA LEU A 664 -29.91 -17.32 -29.94
C LEU A 664 -31.25 -16.96 -29.28
N ARG A 665 -32.14 -17.94 -29.13
CA ARG A 665 -33.45 -17.77 -28.47
C ARG A 665 -33.34 -17.10 -27.12
N GLN A 666 -32.46 -17.64 -26.28
CA GLN A 666 -32.31 -17.20 -24.90
C GLN A 666 -31.75 -15.79 -24.85
N VAL A 667 -30.74 -15.47 -25.68
CA VAL A 667 -30.14 -14.14 -25.76
C VAL A 667 -31.19 -13.11 -26.19
N LEU A 668 -31.90 -13.37 -27.31
CA LEU A 668 -32.89 -12.45 -27.88
C LEU A 668 -34.06 -12.16 -26.94
N LEU A 669 -34.48 -13.13 -26.13
CA LEU A 669 -35.52 -12.93 -25.12
C LEU A 669 -35.04 -12.06 -23.95
N LYS A 670 -33.79 -12.22 -23.52
CA LYS A 670 -33.21 -11.51 -22.36
C LYS A 670 -32.75 -10.09 -22.66
N ILE A 671 -32.29 -9.81 -23.87
CA ILE A 671 -31.86 -8.45 -24.25
C ILE A 671 -33.05 -7.50 -24.49
N ARG A 672 -34.23 -8.03 -24.83
CA ARG A 672 -35.39 -7.21 -25.21
C ARG A 672 -35.84 -6.24 -24.10
N PRO A 673 -35.98 -6.65 -22.83
CA PRO A 673 -36.26 -5.73 -21.74
C PRO A 673 -35.20 -4.63 -21.55
N CYS A 674 -33.95 -4.88 -21.98
CA CYS A 674 -32.85 -3.93 -21.82
C CYS A 674 -32.96 -2.71 -22.76
N PHE A 675 -33.75 -2.79 -23.83
CA PHE A 675 -34.01 -1.64 -24.71
C PHE A 675 -34.82 -0.52 -24.02
N GLU A 676 -35.58 -0.85 -22.98
CA GLU A 676 -36.53 0.07 -22.34
C GLU A 676 -36.08 0.54 -20.96
N LYS A 677 -34.92 0.10 -20.47
CA LYS A 677 -34.40 0.57 -19.19
C LYS A 677 -34.05 2.05 -19.28
N VAL A 678 -34.75 2.85 -18.47
CA VAL A 678 -34.68 4.31 -18.57
C VAL A 678 -33.46 4.89 -17.88
N GLU A 679 -33.00 4.25 -16.81
CA GLU A 679 -31.92 4.76 -15.96
C GLU A 679 -30.52 4.59 -16.57
N SER A 680 -30.32 3.67 -17.53
CA SER A 680 -29.01 3.37 -18.13
C SER A 680 -29.04 3.44 -19.66
N GLY A 681 -28.63 4.59 -20.22
CA GLY A 681 -28.44 4.77 -21.66
C GLY A 681 -27.34 3.86 -22.23
N ALA A 682 -26.27 3.65 -21.47
CA ALA A 682 -25.18 2.73 -21.84
C ALA A 682 -25.68 1.29 -22.03
N LEU A 683 -26.56 0.79 -21.15
CA LEU A 683 -27.14 -0.56 -21.28
C LEU A 683 -28.00 -0.66 -22.54
N ARG A 684 -28.82 0.35 -22.83
CA ARG A 684 -29.61 0.40 -24.07
C ARG A 684 -28.70 0.33 -25.29
N ALA A 685 -27.65 1.16 -25.33
CA ALA A 685 -26.70 1.21 -26.44
C ALA A 685 -26.02 -0.15 -26.67
N ALA A 686 -25.46 -0.75 -25.61
CA ALA A 686 -24.79 -2.04 -25.67
C ALA A 686 -25.75 -3.16 -26.14
N SER A 687 -27.01 -3.13 -25.70
CA SER A 687 -28.06 -4.08 -26.10
C SER A 687 -28.38 -3.99 -27.59
N PHE A 688 -28.53 -2.76 -28.11
CA PHE A 688 -28.78 -2.55 -29.55
C PHE A 688 -27.60 -2.98 -30.40
N SER A 689 -26.36 -2.70 -29.96
CA SER A 689 -25.16 -3.20 -30.62
C SER A 689 -25.13 -4.73 -30.68
N LEU A 690 -25.47 -5.42 -29.58
CA LEU A 690 -25.54 -6.89 -29.55
C LEU A 690 -26.60 -7.44 -30.49
N PHE A 691 -27.76 -6.81 -30.52
CA PHE A 691 -28.83 -7.19 -31.45
C PHE A 691 -28.39 -7.06 -32.92
N GLY A 692 -27.66 -5.99 -33.25
CA GLY A 692 -27.12 -5.76 -34.59
C GLY A 692 -26.06 -6.77 -35.00
N GLU A 693 -25.13 -7.08 -34.10
CA GLU A 693 -24.05 -8.05 -34.34
C GLU A 693 -24.61 -9.47 -34.54
N LEU A 694 -25.60 -9.86 -33.73
CA LEU A 694 -26.34 -11.11 -33.93
C LEU A 694 -27.03 -11.14 -35.29
N GLY A 695 -27.66 -10.04 -35.71
CA GLY A 695 -28.29 -9.96 -37.03
C GLY A 695 -27.32 -10.06 -38.19
N ALA A 696 -26.13 -9.47 -38.06
CA ALA A 696 -25.09 -9.56 -39.08
C ALA A 696 -24.58 -11.01 -39.28
N ARG A 697 -24.61 -11.84 -38.23
CA ARG A 697 -24.07 -13.21 -38.24
C ARG A 697 -25.13 -14.28 -38.51
N VAL A 698 -26.25 -14.23 -37.78
CA VAL A 698 -27.32 -15.25 -37.81
C VAL A 698 -28.66 -14.70 -38.28
N GLY A 699 -28.64 -13.56 -38.99
CA GLY A 699 -29.85 -12.90 -39.47
C GLY A 699 -30.71 -13.70 -40.44
N GLY A 700 -30.16 -14.74 -41.08
CA GLY A 700 -30.90 -15.66 -41.95
C GLY A 700 -31.79 -16.66 -41.22
N ASP A 701 -31.70 -16.74 -39.89
CA ASP A 701 -32.54 -17.62 -39.07
C ASP A 701 -33.97 -17.06 -38.95
N GLU A 702 -34.99 -17.91 -39.16
CA GLU A 702 -36.40 -17.51 -39.00
C GLU A 702 -36.70 -17.00 -37.59
N GLU A 703 -36.02 -17.54 -36.58
CA GLU A 703 -36.15 -17.10 -35.20
C GLU A 703 -35.64 -15.67 -35.02
N PHE A 704 -34.46 -15.36 -35.54
CA PHE A 704 -33.95 -13.99 -35.52
C PHE A 704 -34.88 -13.05 -36.27
N MET A 705 -35.36 -13.44 -37.44
CA MET A 705 -36.28 -12.63 -38.25
C MET A 705 -37.58 -12.31 -37.50
N GLY A 706 -38.13 -13.27 -36.75
CA GLY A 706 -39.27 -13.03 -35.87
C GLY A 706 -38.99 -11.94 -34.82
N HIS A 707 -37.81 -11.98 -34.20
CA HIS A 707 -37.36 -10.97 -33.23
C HIS A 707 -36.99 -9.63 -33.88
N LEU A 708 -36.44 -9.61 -35.09
CA LEU A 708 -36.15 -8.39 -35.86
C LEU A 708 -37.43 -7.62 -36.13
N HIS A 709 -38.47 -8.31 -36.63
CA HIS A 709 -39.79 -7.70 -36.81
C HIS A 709 -40.42 -7.25 -35.47
N ALA A 710 -40.20 -7.98 -34.38
CA ALA A 710 -40.72 -7.57 -33.07
C ALA A 710 -40.05 -6.30 -32.52
N ASN A 711 -38.77 -6.06 -32.86
CA ASN A 711 -37.97 -4.98 -32.29
C ASN A 711 -37.67 -3.82 -33.27
N ILE A 712 -38.04 -3.93 -34.56
CA ILE A 712 -37.80 -2.86 -35.54
C ILE A 712 -38.42 -1.53 -35.12
N VAL A 713 -39.60 -1.58 -34.49
CA VAL A 713 -40.26 -0.40 -33.93
C VAL A 713 -39.35 0.24 -32.88
N ALA A 714 -38.86 -0.53 -31.90
CA ALA A 714 -37.96 -0.03 -30.86
C ALA A 714 -36.73 0.64 -31.48
N ILE A 715 -36.07 0.00 -32.44
CA ILE A 715 -34.88 0.55 -33.11
C ILE A 715 -35.20 1.90 -33.79
N LEU A 716 -36.35 2.02 -34.47
CA LEU A 716 -36.76 3.27 -35.12
C LEU A 716 -37.11 4.38 -34.13
N LEU A 717 -37.60 4.04 -32.93
CA LEU A 717 -37.88 5.02 -31.88
C LEU A 717 -36.59 5.54 -31.23
N HIS A 718 -35.63 4.65 -30.97
CA HIS A 718 -34.35 4.97 -30.33
C HIS A 718 -33.30 5.58 -31.28
N LEU A 719 -33.56 5.61 -32.60
CA LEU A 719 -32.81 6.48 -33.54
C LEU A 719 -32.84 7.97 -33.15
N ASN A 720 -33.82 8.39 -32.35
CA ASN A 720 -33.90 9.71 -31.75
C ASN A 720 -34.05 9.61 -30.23
N ASP A 721 -33.11 8.91 -29.59
CA ASP A 721 -32.97 8.83 -28.13
C ASP A 721 -32.39 10.13 -27.52
N GLU A 722 -32.48 10.26 -26.21
CA GLU A 722 -31.82 11.29 -25.40
C GLU A 722 -30.30 11.12 -25.38
N ASP A 723 -29.85 9.86 -25.35
CA ASP A 723 -28.44 9.50 -25.33
C ASP A 723 -27.85 9.42 -26.75
N GLU A 724 -26.65 9.98 -26.94
CA GLU A 724 -25.94 9.94 -28.22
C GLU A 724 -25.45 8.54 -28.59
N ASP A 725 -24.99 7.77 -27.62
CA ASP A 725 -24.46 6.44 -27.85
C ASP A 725 -25.57 5.47 -28.28
N VAL A 726 -26.77 5.60 -27.70
CA VAL A 726 -27.95 4.83 -28.10
C VAL A 726 -28.34 5.14 -29.54
N ARG A 727 -28.40 6.44 -29.90
CA ARG A 727 -28.71 6.84 -31.28
C ARG A 727 -27.72 6.23 -32.26
N LYS A 728 -26.42 6.22 -31.92
CA LYS A 728 -25.35 5.67 -32.77
C LYS A 728 -25.47 4.15 -32.87
N ALA A 729 -25.73 3.47 -31.76
CA ALA A 729 -25.97 2.03 -31.73
C ALA A 729 -27.15 1.65 -32.63
N CYS A 730 -28.32 2.28 -32.50
CA CYS A 730 -29.49 1.98 -33.34
C CYS A 730 -29.24 2.22 -34.83
N SER A 731 -28.50 3.28 -35.18
CA SER A 731 -28.11 3.56 -36.57
C SER A 731 -27.21 2.46 -37.12
N LEU A 732 -26.22 2.01 -36.34
CA LEU A 732 -25.34 0.91 -36.71
C LEU A 732 -26.11 -0.41 -36.84
N THR A 733 -26.99 -0.72 -35.88
CA THR A 733 -27.86 -1.90 -35.91
C THR A 733 -28.68 -1.94 -37.18
N LEU A 734 -29.33 -0.83 -37.58
CA LEU A 734 -30.08 -0.76 -38.84
C LEU A 734 -29.19 -0.96 -40.06
N ASN A 735 -27.98 -0.41 -40.05
CA ASN A 735 -27.00 -0.62 -41.11
C ASN A 735 -26.64 -2.11 -41.27
N GLN A 736 -26.54 -2.85 -40.16
CA GLN A 736 -26.20 -4.27 -40.17
C GLN A 736 -27.37 -5.17 -40.63
N VAL A 737 -28.61 -4.81 -40.30
CA VAL A 737 -29.77 -5.70 -40.49
C VAL A 737 -30.68 -5.34 -41.67
N HIS A 738 -30.52 -4.17 -42.31
CA HIS A 738 -31.47 -3.72 -43.35
C HIS A 738 -31.59 -4.68 -44.54
N SER A 739 -30.51 -5.38 -44.90
CA SER A 739 -30.47 -6.33 -46.01
C SER A 739 -31.34 -7.56 -45.76
N LEU A 740 -31.54 -7.94 -44.50
CA LEU A 740 -32.32 -9.11 -44.08
C LEU A 740 -33.81 -8.97 -44.39
N PHE A 741 -34.33 -7.74 -44.47
CA PHE A 741 -35.72 -7.51 -44.84
C PHE A 741 -36.02 -7.83 -46.31
N GLY A 742 -35.00 -7.94 -47.17
CA GLY A 742 -35.21 -8.23 -48.60
C GLY A 742 -35.89 -7.10 -49.38
N VAL A 743 -36.01 -5.90 -48.79
CA VAL A 743 -36.67 -4.73 -49.40
C VAL A 743 -35.63 -3.73 -49.90
N GLY A 744 -35.41 -3.66 -51.21
CA GLY A 744 -34.40 -2.78 -51.81
C GLY A 744 -34.59 -1.29 -51.48
N THR A 745 -35.85 -0.83 -51.34
CA THR A 745 -36.15 0.55 -50.94
C THR A 745 -35.67 0.84 -49.52
N LEU A 746 -35.85 -0.10 -48.57
CA LEU A 746 -35.35 0.04 -47.20
C LEU A 746 -33.83 0.18 -47.20
N SER A 747 -33.14 -0.71 -47.92
CA SER A 747 -31.68 -0.70 -48.04
C SER A 747 -31.17 0.62 -48.61
N SER A 748 -31.78 1.14 -49.66
CA SER A 748 -31.35 2.41 -50.26
C SER A 748 -31.50 3.62 -49.32
N ILE A 749 -32.56 3.68 -48.48
CA ILE A 749 -32.73 4.74 -47.49
C ILE A 749 -31.68 4.62 -46.39
N VAL A 750 -31.45 3.42 -45.86
CA VAL A 750 -30.47 3.18 -44.79
C VAL A 750 -29.05 3.45 -45.27
N GLU A 751 -28.68 3.00 -46.47
CA GLU A 751 -27.37 3.28 -47.06
C GLU A 751 -27.20 4.77 -47.40
N ARG A 752 -28.26 5.46 -47.81
CA ARG A 752 -28.20 6.91 -48.09
C ARG A 752 -28.07 7.72 -46.82
N GLU A 753 -28.79 7.41 -45.76
CA GLU A 753 -28.87 8.29 -44.58
C GLU A 753 -27.92 7.84 -43.46
N MET A 754 -27.70 6.53 -43.29
CA MET A 754 -27.08 5.92 -42.10
C MET A 754 -25.84 5.06 -42.42
N LYS A 755 -25.17 5.29 -43.56
CA LYS A 755 -23.95 4.55 -43.92
C LYS A 755 -22.90 4.59 -42.81
N GLY A 756 -22.43 3.43 -42.36
CA GLY A 756 -21.38 3.33 -41.33
C GLY A 756 -21.82 3.79 -39.94
N GLY A 757 -23.13 3.77 -39.63
CA GLY A 757 -23.67 4.16 -38.33
C GLY A 757 -23.73 5.66 -38.08
N ARG A 758 -23.72 6.48 -39.15
CA ARG A 758 -23.88 7.93 -39.04
C ARG A 758 -25.34 8.30 -38.72
N GLN A 759 -25.51 9.37 -37.94
CA GLN A 759 -26.84 9.87 -37.62
C GLN A 759 -27.56 10.43 -38.87
N PRO A 760 -28.87 10.17 -39.02
CA PRO A 760 -29.65 10.75 -40.11
C PRO A 760 -29.74 12.27 -39.97
N PHE A 761 -29.69 12.99 -41.10
CA PHE A 761 -29.74 14.47 -41.11
C PHE A 761 -31.08 15.00 -40.58
N SER A 762 -32.18 14.31 -40.88
CA SER A 762 -33.50 14.61 -40.33
C SER A 762 -34.19 13.32 -39.91
N TYR A 763 -34.26 13.09 -38.60
CA TYR A 763 -34.98 11.95 -38.03
C TYR A 763 -36.42 11.88 -38.53
N SER A 764 -37.14 13.01 -38.56
CA SER A 764 -38.55 13.04 -38.96
C SER A 764 -38.79 12.62 -40.42
N ALA A 765 -37.87 12.95 -41.34
CA ALA A 765 -37.95 12.54 -42.74
C ALA A 765 -37.68 11.04 -42.88
N VAL A 766 -36.61 10.57 -42.24
CA VAL A 766 -36.22 9.15 -42.28
C VAL A 766 -37.25 8.26 -41.59
N GLN A 767 -37.82 8.69 -40.47
CA GLN A 767 -38.89 7.99 -39.78
C GLN A 767 -40.13 7.85 -40.68
N ARG A 768 -40.49 8.89 -41.43
CA ARG A 768 -41.61 8.85 -42.39
C ARG A 768 -41.32 7.93 -43.57
N ASP A 769 -40.15 8.04 -44.16
CA ASP A 769 -39.73 7.21 -45.30
C ASP A 769 -39.70 5.73 -44.89
N LEU A 770 -39.12 5.39 -43.74
CA LEU A 770 -39.09 4.02 -43.22
C LEU A 770 -40.48 3.51 -42.80
N ALA A 771 -41.32 4.37 -42.19
CA ALA A 771 -42.71 4.03 -41.88
C ALA A 771 -43.50 3.67 -43.13
N SER A 772 -43.28 4.41 -44.23
CA SER A 772 -43.89 4.10 -45.52
C SER A 772 -43.42 2.74 -46.02
N VAL A 773 -42.11 2.46 -46.01
CA VAL A 773 -41.57 1.17 -46.48
C VAL A 773 -42.05 -0.02 -45.66
N LEU A 774 -42.23 0.11 -44.34
CA LEU A 774 -42.76 -0.96 -43.49
C LEU A 774 -44.21 -1.33 -43.83
N VAL A 775 -44.96 -0.40 -44.45
CA VAL A 775 -46.41 -0.51 -44.64
C VAL A 775 -46.81 -0.64 -46.13
N CYS A 776 -46.20 0.10 -47.05
CA CYS A 776 -46.54 0.13 -48.47
C CYS A 776 -45.46 0.83 -49.35
N PHE A 777 -45.33 0.40 -50.62
CA PHE A 777 -44.40 0.96 -51.62
C PHE A 777 -44.53 2.49 -51.77
N PRO A 778 -43.43 3.25 -52.06
CA PRO A 778 -43.47 4.70 -52.19
C PRO A 778 -44.46 5.14 -53.28
N SER A 779 -45.45 5.94 -52.88
CA SER A 779 -46.20 6.75 -53.83
C SER A 779 -45.30 7.90 -54.28
N SER A 780 -44.82 7.81 -55.52
CA SER A 780 -44.05 8.86 -56.19
C SER A 780 -44.92 10.09 -56.40
N GLY A 781 -44.82 11.04 -55.47
CA GLY A 781 -45.33 12.39 -55.66
C GLY A 781 -44.51 13.14 -56.73
N GLY A 782 -44.98 13.08 -57.98
CA GLY A 782 -44.78 14.15 -58.96
C GLY A 782 -43.96 13.84 -60.21
N ARG A 783 -44.56 13.17 -61.21
CA ARG A 783 -44.72 13.67 -62.59
C ARG A 783 -45.45 12.65 -63.47
N ARG A 784 -46.49 13.14 -64.14
CA ARG A 784 -47.22 12.48 -65.23
C ARG A 784 -46.22 12.07 -66.32
N SER A 785 -46.10 10.77 -66.59
CA SER A 785 -45.55 10.28 -67.85
C SER A 785 -46.16 8.92 -68.15
N THR A 786 -46.58 8.80 -69.39
CA THR A 786 -47.41 7.77 -70.03
C THR A 786 -46.76 6.40 -70.11
N MET A 787 -47.63 5.38 -70.01
CA MET A 787 -47.59 4.07 -70.67
C MET A 787 -46.22 3.39 -70.85
N ASN A 788 -46.00 2.29 -70.12
CA ASN A 788 -46.06 0.97 -70.75
C ASN A 788 -46.12 -0.16 -69.72
N ASN A 789 -46.68 -1.25 -70.22
CA ASN A 789 -47.24 -2.41 -69.56
C ASN A 789 -46.21 -3.36 -68.95
N ASP A 790 -46.71 -4.19 -68.03
CA ASP A 790 -46.26 -5.56 -67.74
C ASP A 790 -44.90 -5.76 -67.06
N TYR A 791 -44.95 -5.82 -65.72
CA TYR A 791 -44.10 -6.53 -64.73
C TYR A 791 -43.81 -5.61 -63.54
N TYR A 792 -44.66 -5.60 -62.51
CA TYR A 792 -44.32 -5.39 -61.08
C TYR A 792 -45.63 -5.53 -60.31
N HIS A 793 -45.99 -6.77 -59.97
CA HIS A 793 -47.02 -7.02 -58.98
C HIS A 793 -46.58 -6.34 -57.67
N SER A 794 -47.42 -5.40 -57.23
CA SER A 794 -47.35 -4.65 -55.99
C SER A 794 -47.33 -5.58 -54.77
N ALA A 795 -46.15 -5.91 -54.26
CA ALA A 795 -46.01 -6.57 -52.98
C ALA A 795 -45.84 -5.49 -51.89
N LEU A 796 -46.85 -5.37 -51.02
CA LEU A 796 -46.70 -4.76 -49.70
C LEU A 796 -45.54 -5.46 -48.99
N SER A 797 -44.63 -4.72 -48.36
CA SER A 797 -43.42 -5.33 -47.79
C SER A 797 -43.76 -6.34 -46.68
N PHE A 798 -44.64 -5.99 -45.73
CA PHE A 798 -45.05 -6.89 -44.64
C PHE A 798 -46.50 -6.65 -44.17
N PRO A 799 -47.53 -6.91 -45.00
CA PRO A 799 -48.93 -6.57 -44.71
C PRO A 799 -49.50 -7.26 -43.46
N ASP A 800 -49.09 -8.50 -43.21
CA ASP A 800 -49.58 -9.31 -42.08
C ASP A 800 -49.08 -8.79 -40.71
N ARG A 801 -48.02 -7.98 -40.71
CA ARG A 801 -47.36 -7.48 -39.50
C ARG A 801 -47.70 -6.03 -39.16
N VAL A 802 -48.47 -5.33 -40.00
CA VAL A 802 -48.80 -3.91 -39.81
C VAL A 802 -49.52 -3.68 -38.46
N ASN A 803 -50.53 -4.50 -38.14
CA ASN A 803 -51.23 -4.39 -36.86
C ASN A 803 -50.29 -4.68 -35.68
N GLN A 804 -49.35 -5.62 -35.84
CA GLN A 804 -48.32 -5.90 -34.83
C GLN A 804 -47.44 -4.67 -34.57
N TYR A 805 -46.93 -4.01 -35.62
CA TYR A 805 -46.10 -2.81 -35.46
C TYR A 805 -46.87 -1.64 -34.82
N ALA A 806 -48.13 -1.44 -35.21
CA ALA A 806 -48.98 -0.39 -34.64
C ALA A 806 -49.28 -0.64 -33.15
N LEU A 807 -49.54 -1.90 -32.77
CA LEU A 807 -49.72 -2.28 -31.36
C LEU A 807 -48.41 -2.14 -30.57
N THR A 808 -47.26 -2.48 -31.15
CA THR A 808 -45.96 -2.25 -30.51
C THR A 808 -45.72 -0.76 -30.27
N CYS A 809 -46.04 0.13 -31.22
CA CYS A 809 -45.97 1.59 -31.00
C CYS A 809 -46.89 2.02 -29.84
N SER A 810 -48.09 1.45 -29.75
CA SER A 810 -49.02 1.75 -28.65
C SER A 810 -48.49 1.36 -27.28
N ASN A 811 -47.64 0.34 -27.18
CA ASN A 811 -46.99 -0.03 -25.91
C ASN A 811 -46.01 1.08 -25.46
N TYR A 812 -45.27 1.69 -26.40
CA TYR A 812 -44.35 2.80 -26.12
C TYR A 812 -45.04 4.11 -25.73
N PHE A 813 -46.35 4.24 -25.90
CA PHE A 813 -47.10 5.42 -25.42
C PHE A 813 -47.08 5.54 -23.89
N LYS A 814 -46.78 4.45 -23.17
CA LYS A 814 -46.64 4.42 -21.72
C LYS A 814 -45.17 4.42 -21.25
N SER A 815 -44.21 4.59 -22.17
CA SER A 815 -42.79 4.67 -21.82
C SER A 815 -42.55 5.84 -20.88
N SER A 816 -41.65 5.69 -19.90
CA SER A 816 -41.25 6.80 -19.02
C SER A 816 -40.39 7.85 -19.73
N ASN A 817 -39.85 7.57 -20.92
CA ASN A 817 -39.12 8.56 -21.71
C ASN A 817 -40.06 9.35 -22.63
N ALA A 818 -40.19 10.67 -22.38
CA ALA A 818 -41.05 11.55 -23.17
C ALA A 818 -40.66 11.60 -24.65
N ARG A 819 -39.36 11.56 -24.98
CA ARG A 819 -38.89 11.56 -26.37
C ARG A 819 -39.34 10.30 -27.11
N ILE A 820 -39.26 9.14 -26.45
CA ILE A 820 -39.73 7.86 -27.02
C ILE A 820 -41.26 7.86 -27.18
N ARG A 821 -42.02 8.38 -26.21
CA ARG A 821 -43.48 8.55 -26.36
C ARG A 821 -43.84 9.42 -27.57
N ALA A 822 -43.15 10.55 -27.75
CA ALA A 822 -43.35 11.46 -28.89
C ALA A 822 -43.01 10.78 -30.23
N ASN A 823 -41.86 10.08 -30.29
CA ASN A 823 -41.44 9.34 -31.49
C ASN A 823 -42.47 8.26 -31.86
N ALA A 824 -43.03 7.56 -30.86
CA ALA A 824 -44.02 6.49 -31.07
C ALA A 824 -45.34 7.03 -31.64
N ALA A 825 -45.79 8.20 -31.14
CA ALA A 825 -46.98 8.86 -31.66
C ALA A 825 -46.81 9.23 -33.14
N LEU A 826 -45.68 9.86 -33.49
CA LEU A 826 -45.37 10.25 -34.88
C LEU A 826 -45.23 9.04 -35.80
N LEU A 827 -44.55 7.99 -35.35
CA LEU A 827 -44.42 6.75 -36.13
C LEU A 827 -45.79 6.14 -36.42
N THR A 828 -46.66 6.07 -35.42
CA THR A 828 -48.03 5.58 -35.57
C THR A 828 -48.81 6.39 -36.59
N GLY A 829 -48.75 7.73 -36.51
CA GLY A 829 -49.41 8.62 -37.47
C GLY A 829 -48.91 8.43 -38.90
N HIS A 830 -47.60 8.36 -39.10
CA HIS A 830 -47.01 8.13 -40.42
C HIS A 830 -47.36 6.74 -40.98
N MET A 831 -47.33 5.69 -40.16
CA MET A 831 -47.66 4.32 -40.59
C MET A 831 -49.13 4.21 -40.98
N LEU A 832 -50.04 4.68 -40.12
CA LEU A 832 -51.48 4.56 -40.34
C LEU A 832 -51.96 5.47 -41.48
N GLY A 833 -51.37 6.67 -41.64
CA GLY A 833 -51.76 7.61 -42.70
C GLY A 833 -51.49 7.11 -44.12
N VAL A 834 -50.57 6.15 -44.29
CA VAL A 834 -50.18 5.58 -45.59
C VAL A 834 -50.92 4.26 -45.89
N LEU A 835 -51.75 3.75 -44.96
CA LEU A 835 -52.46 2.49 -45.15
C LEU A 835 -53.53 2.56 -46.25
N THR A 836 -53.58 1.51 -47.06
CA THR A 836 -54.68 1.26 -48.00
C THR A 836 -55.97 0.92 -47.24
N PRO A 837 -57.16 1.20 -47.81
CA PRO A 837 -58.44 0.91 -47.15
C PRO A 837 -58.60 -0.54 -46.68
N GLN A 838 -58.02 -1.50 -47.41
CA GLN A 838 -58.05 -2.93 -47.08
C GLN A 838 -57.25 -3.25 -45.81
N LEU A 839 -56.09 -2.63 -45.62
CA LEU A 839 -55.26 -2.84 -44.44
C LEU A 839 -55.75 -2.04 -43.23
N ARG A 840 -56.45 -0.92 -43.43
CA ARG A 840 -57.10 -0.18 -42.33
C ARG A 840 -58.11 -1.04 -41.56
N ALA A 841 -58.68 -2.06 -42.20
CA ALA A 841 -59.62 -2.99 -41.58
C ALA A 841 -58.94 -4.00 -40.64
N THR A 842 -57.63 -4.25 -40.78
CA THR A 842 -56.89 -5.20 -39.92
C THR A 842 -56.33 -4.55 -38.65
N ILE A 843 -56.43 -3.22 -38.55
CA ILE A 843 -55.92 -2.44 -37.43
C ILE A 843 -56.90 -2.46 -36.26
N SER A 844 -56.34 -2.64 -35.05
CA SER A 844 -57.09 -2.57 -33.79
C SER A 844 -57.43 -1.12 -33.42
N LYS A 845 -58.40 -0.53 -34.13
CA LYS A 845 -58.76 0.90 -34.07
C LYS A 845 -58.98 1.38 -32.62
N ASP A 846 -59.80 0.67 -31.84
CA ASP A 846 -60.14 1.10 -30.48
C ASP A 846 -58.93 1.22 -29.57
N LEU A 847 -58.01 0.25 -29.61
CA LEU A 847 -56.80 0.23 -28.77
C LEU A 847 -55.84 1.36 -29.15
N ILE A 848 -55.58 1.55 -30.44
CA ILE A 848 -54.58 2.51 -30.91
C ILE A 848 -55.10 3.94 -30.79
N PHE A 849 -56.33 4.22 -31.25
CA PHE A 849 -56.88 5.57 -31.19
C PHE A 849 -57.17 6.02 -29.76
N SER A 850 -57.70 5.16 -28.90
CA SER A 850 -57.90 5.52 -27.48
C SER A 850 -56.57 5.89 -26.80
N SER A 851 -55.52 5.11 -27.05
CA SER A 851 -54.20 5.36 -26.49
C SER A 851 -53.55 6.63 -27.07
N LEU A 852 -53.78 6.95 -28.34
CA LEU A 852 -53.28 8.16 -28.99
C LEU A 852 -54.02 9.42 -28.52
N VAL A 853 -55.31 9.31 -28.20
CA VAL A 853 -56.09 10.37 -27.54
C VAL A 853 -55.59 10.64 -26.12
N LEU A 854 -55.17 9.60 -25.38
CA LEU A 854 -54.56 9.77 -24.06
C LEU A 854 -53.24 10.58 -24.14
N LEU A 855 -52.43 10.38 -25.19
CA LEU A 855 -51.20 11.14 -25.41
C LEU A 855 -51.43 12.63 -25.71
N LEU A 856 -52.57 13.03 -26.26
CA LEU A 856 -52.92 14.46 -26.38
C LEU A 856 -53.04 15.15 -25.02
N LYS A 857 -53.28 14.36 -23.97
CA LYS A 857 -53.36 14.79 -22.58
C LYS A 857 -52.13 14.36 -21.77
N ASP A 858 -50.99 14.06 -22.44
CA ASP A 858 -49.76 13.66 -21.75
C ASP A 858 -49.42 14.66 -20.64
N PRO A 859 -49.22 14.19 -19.39
CA PRO A 859 -49.06 15.08 -18.24
C PRO A 859 -47.65 15.66 -18.12
N GLU A 860 -46.63 15.04 -18.72
CA GLU A 860 -45.23 15.36 -18.44
C GLU A 860 -44.65 16.35 -19.45
N ASP A 861 -44.91 16.19 -20.76
CA ASP A 861 -44.21 16.95 -21.79
C ASP A 861 -45.12 17.49 -22.90
N VAL A 862 -44.93 18.77 -23.27
CA VAL A 862 -45.65 19.44 -24.36
C VAL A 862 -45.30 18.85 -25.73
N SER A 863 -44.06 18.43 -25.94
CA SER A 863 -43.58 17.86 -27.20
C SER A 863 -44.34 16.58 -27.57
N VAL A 864 -44.70 15.75 -26.59
CA VAL A 864 -45.52 14.54 -26.76
C VAL A 864 -46.92 14.91 -27.24
N ARG A 865 -47.54 15.93 -26.63
CA ARG A 865 -48.87 16.44 -27.04
C ARG A 865 -48.85 16.98 -28.48
N ILE A 866 -47.81 17.71 -28.85
CA ILE A 866 -47.61 18.21 -30.22
C ILE A 866 -47.44 17.04 -31.20
N ALA A 867 -46.63 16.04 -30.85
CA ALA A 867 -46.42 14.84 -31.66
C ALA A 867 -47.72 14.05 -31.86
N ALA A 868 -48.51 13.86 -30.80
CA ALA A 868 -49.83 13.22 -30.87
C ALA A 868 -50.79 14.01 -31.76
N ALA A 869 -50.84 15.35 -31.64
CA ALA A 869 -51.69 16.19 -32.49
C ALA A 869 -51.29 16.10 -33.97
N LYS A 870 -49.98 16.09 -34.28
CA LYS A 870 -49.48 15.87 -35.64
C LYS A 870 -49.86 14.49 -36.16
N ALA A 871 -49.73 13.45 -35.33
CA ALA A 871 -50.13 12.10 -35.69
C ALA A 871 -51.62 12.00 -36.01
N VAL A 872 -52.50 12.60 -35.19
CA VAL A 872 -53.95 12.69 -35.49
C VAL A 872 -54.21 13.43 -36.80
N GLY A 873 -53.51 14.55 -37.04
CA GLY A 873 -53.63 15.31 -38.28
C GLY A 873 -53.28 14.49 -39.54
N SER A 874 -52.32 13.57 -39.43
CA SER A 874 -51.98 12.64 -40.53
C SER A 874 -53.07 11.59 -40.81
N LEU A 875 -54.09 11.46 -39.95
CA LEU A 875 -55.14 10.44 -40.03
C LEU A 875 -56.51 11.01 -40.45
N HIS A 876 -56.55 12.24 -40.99
CA HIS A 876 -57.78 12.88 -41.44
C HIS A 876 -58.56 12.06 -42.49
N ASP A 877 -57.84 11.34 -43.36
CA ASP A 877 -58.42 10.50 -44.42
C ASP A 877 -58.54 9.02 -44.03
N PHE A 878 -58.40 8.66 -42.75
CA PHE A 878 -58.33 7.25 -42.30
C PHE A 878 -59.70 6.53 -42.28
N SER A 879 -60.80 7.23 -42.57
CA SER A 879 -62.18 6.71 -42.52
C SER A 879 -62.38 5.41 -43.31
#